data_AF-A0A848JAJ2-F1
#
_entry.id   AF-A0A848JAJ2-F1
#
_cell.length_a   1.000
_cell.length_b   1.000
_cell.length_c   1.000
_cell.angle_alpha   90.00
_cell.angle_beta   90.00
_cell.angle_gamma   90.00
#
_symmetry.space_group_name_H-M   'P 1'
#
loop_
_entity.id
_entity.type
_entity.pdbx_description
1 polymer ?
#
loop_
_entity_poly.entity_id
_entity_poly.type
_entity_poly.pdbx_seq_one_letter_code
_entity_poly.pdbx_strand_id
1 'polypeptide(L)'
;MMKVGSTVDGWIQIGGTTHGALMKSTPELTAMQLRTYKQRQARYDSDQYFAKEAEKAIERTKKQKAARERAKKEAEKENKVEVLSNEDIIKSLIIKYNEDSPALRNELISYSITNPSVVTEVLSKVDYSDTDDLSVEILKYFTQKNKLHLLSNDLLMVLKTHLIEGWTTDEEYRLIEKIENLNSNKKNINVKKEFDNNRILKDIKSIRIAFNENLGGSVGLDCLNNPVDVREVFLKLSSKGYEPSKSSLEDGIIKESDIEIIKKFQKDVLGSTNPDGKIDPGKGTFKALFGKNGEYKSGLPKIYAGRSELNKYLNTYNSSLKGDVGADSKGNKAENFKEDVIQVSEKLESREIKVPKDSILKGSCSGEFISSIKKFQKSKGITSDGNITKGGKTDKILNDYENQYFNRIEKKGSPNDYEGVTNSEDYYKKVDTLIENLDVSEDLKTVLAIAKNAATNNKYYESITSGVSANLLIESEDVESGGSSLSSVFETRMRRLHKFLVLCGLYKGDMKVNDAVRSEKKAHQFSVQYQILKGTYENKIKDNLIKMYNNEEELYTLENYIQDIHKNKWAKKSYFKVDNKGKAIDLDMGKVRTYVGNLDFGRKNIRDAASAGFRNEPFCLPLPEKLGVSMHTKGGAMDVDRHNFIYQKEAMIDLIALTFGVVRSGGWDETWHFELSDLELSKSEKEMALEKNR
;
A
#
# COMPACT_ATOMS: atom_id res chain seq x y z
N MET A 1 18.04 37.92 -37.48
CA MET A 1 17.63 37.85 -38.90
C MET A 1 18.85 38.10 -39.78
N MET A 2 19.46 37.05 -40.34
CA MET A 2 20.46 37.18 -41.41
C MET A 2 19.72 37.11 -42.76
N LYS A 3 19.92 38.10 -43.63
CA LYS A 3 19.39 38.10 -45.00
C LYS A 3 20.23 37.14 -45.85
N VAL A 4 19.60 36.09 -46.37
CA VAL A 4 20.17 35.25 -47.41
C VAL A 4 19.96 35.96 -48.74
N GLY A 5 21.05 36.46 -49.35
CA GLY A 5 21.03 37.07 -50.68
C GLY A 5 20.90 36.02 -51.79
N SER A 6 20.32 36.42 -52.92
CA SER A 6 20.10 35.59 -54.10
C SER A 6 21.41 35.05 -54.69
N THR A 7 21.43 33.75 -54.97
CA THR A 7 22.54 33.04 -55.62
C THR A 7 22.59 33.32 -57.12
N VAL A 8 23.71 33.85 -57.59
CA VAL A 8 24.18 33.70 -58.98
C VAL A 8 25.48 32.89 -58.90
N ASP A 9 25.55 31.82 -59.68
CA ASP A 9 26.72 30.94 -59.90
C ASP A 9 27.26 30.08 -58.74
N GLY A 10 26.42 29.24 -58.12
CA GLY A 10 26.85 27.93 -57.61
C GLY A 10 27.90 27.83 -56.48
N TRP A 11 28.30 28.94 -55.84
CA TRP A 11 29.21 28.94 -54.69
C TRP A 11 28.51 29.52 -53.45
N ILE A 12 28.61 28.83 -52.30
CA ILE A 12 28.11 29.31 -51.01
C ILE A 12 29.30 29.58 -50.10
N GLN A 13 29.48 30.84 -49.69
CA GLN A 13 30.48 31.23 -48.70
C GLN A 13 29.90 31.09 -47.30
N ILE A 14 30.43 30.17 -46.50
CA ILE A 14 30.05 30.00 -45.09
C ILE A 14 31.03 30.81 -44.24
N GLY A 15 30.56 31.92 -43.68
CA GLY A 15 31.37 32.82 -42.87
C GLY A 15 31.55 32.34 -41.43
N GLY A 16 32.80 32.37 -40.96
CA GLY A 16 33.17 32.19 -39.56
C GLY A 16 34.62 31.75 -39.45
N THR A 17 35.54 32.72 -39.39
CA THR A 17 37.02 32.60 -39.27
C THR A 17 37.82 32.48 -40.57
N THR A 18 39.05 32.98 -40.51
CA THR A 18 39.81 33.73 -41.54
C THR A 18 40.45 32.92 -42.66
N HIS A 19 40.06 31.68 -42.94
CA HIS A 19 40.59 30.90 -44.07
C HIS A 19 39.47 30.13 -44.77
N GLY A 20 38.87 30.73 -45.81
CA GLY A 20 37.79 30.11 -46.59
C GLY A 20 38.32 29.27 -47.74
N ALA A 21 38.19 27.95 -47.65
CA ALA A 21 38.34 27.04 -48.79
C ALA A 21 37.01 26.94 -49.55
N LEU A 22 37.03 27.25 -50.84
CA LEU A 22 35.89 27.12 -51.75
C LEU A 22 35.77 25.65 -52.20
N MET A 23 34.72 24.95 -51.78
CA MET A 23 34.34 23.63 -52.31
C MET A 23 33.06 23.72 -53.12
N LYS A 24 33.04 23.07 -54.30
CA LYS A 24 31.82 22.87 -55.10
C LYS A 24 30.88 21.93 -54.36
N SER A 25 29.76 22.43 -53.85
CA SER A 25 28.72 21.60 -53.23
C SER A 25 27.89 20.90 -54.30
N THR A 26 27.77 19.59 -54.24
CA THR A 26 26.79 18.85 -55.05
C THR A 26 25.36 19.14 -54.55
N PRO A 27 24.33 19.10 -55.42
CA PRO A 27 22.94 19.37 -55.05
C PRO A 27 22.41 18.54 -53.86
N GLU A 28 22.92 17.31 -53.70
CA GLU A 28 22.57 16.41 -52.61
C GLU A 28 23.11 16.89 -51.25
N LEU A 29 24.31 17.47 -51.22
CA LEU A 29 24.90 18.02 -50.00
C LEU A 29 24.09 19.20 -49.49
N THR A 30 23.60 20.04 -50.41
CA THR A 30 22.77 21.21 -50.11
C THR A 30 21.39 20.82 -49.59
N ALA A 31 20.78 19.74 -50.13
CA ALA A 31 19.51 19.22 -49.65
C ALA A 31 19.60 18.62 -48.24
N MET A 32 20.69 17.89 -47.95
CA MET A 32 20.94 17.32 -46.62
C MET A 32 21.20 18.41 -45.57
N GLN A 33 21.98 19.43 -45.91
CA GLN A 33 22.22 20.59 -45.05
C GLN A 33 20.93 21.38 -44.77
N LEU A 34 20.10 21.58 -45.80
CA LEU A 34 18.80 22.25 -45.66
C LEU A 34 17.82 21.45 -44.78
N ARG A 35 17.80 20.12 -44.90
CA ARG A 35 16.98 19.24 -44.04
C ARG A 35 17.46 19.29 -42.58
N THR A 36 18.77 19.27 -42.36
CA THR A 36 19.38 19.40 -41.03
C THR A 36 19.09 20.77 -40.40
N TYR A 37 19.16 21.84 -41.19
CA TYR A 37 18.81 23.19 -40.75
C TYR A 37 17.33 23.28 -40.34
N LYS A 38 16.41 22.76 -41.16
CA LYS A 38 14.97 22.74 -40.83
C LYS A 38 14.67 21.95 -39.55
N GLN A 39 15.36 20.83 -39.33
CA GLN A 39 15.23 20.06 -38.08
C GLN A 39 15.77 20.82 -36.87
N ARG A 40 16.90 21.52 -37.01
CA ARG A 40 17.45 22.38 -35.94
C ARG A 40 16.54 23.56 -35.62
N GLN A 41 15.97 24.19 -36.64
CA GLN A 41 15.02 25.29 -36.47
C GLN A 41 13.75 24.81 -35.76
N ALA A 42 13.18 23.67 -36.17
CA ALA A 42 12.00 23.10 -35.52
C ALA A 42 12.26 22.73 -34.04
N ARG A 43 13.45 22.21 -33.73
CA ARG A 43 13.86 21.95 -32.33
C ARG A 43 14.01 23.25 -31.54
N TYR A 44 14.69 24.25 -32.10
CA TYR A 44 14.84 25.55 -31.46
C TYR A 44 13.48 26.22 -31.16
N ASP A 45 12.55 26.17 -32.12
CA ASP A 45 11.20 26.71 -31.95
C ASP A 45 10.40 25.92 -30.88
N SER A 46 10.59 24.61 -30.82
CA SER A 46 10.00 23.74 -29.78
C SER A 46 10.59 24.02 -28.40
N ASP A 47 11.91 24.18 -28.29
CA ASP A 47 12.60 24.47 -27.03
C ASP A 47 12.22 25.86 -26.51
N GLN A 48 12.09 26.85 -27.39
CA GLN A 48 11.56 28.18 -27.07
C GLN A 48 10.09 28.12 -26.59
N TYR A 49 9.28 27.26 -27.20
CA TYR A 49 7.90 27.02 -26.76
C TYR A 49 7.85 26.40 -25.36
N PHE A 50 8.64 25.35 -25.11
CA PHE A 50 8.69 24.69 -23.79
C PHE A 50 9.30 25.59 -22.72
N ALA A 51 10.30 26.42 -23.05
CA ALA A 51 10.85 27.42 -22.12
C ALA A 51 9.78 28.44 -21.70
N LYS A 52 8.98 28.94 -22.65
CA LYS A 52 7.85 29.84 -22.33
C LYS A 52 6.76 29.18 -21.50
N GLU A 53 6.42 27.91 -21.77
CA GLU A 53 5.45 27.18 -20.95
C GLU A 53 6.00 26.86 -19.54
N ALA A 54 7.29 26.57 -19.42
CA ALA A 54 7.97 26.40 -18.14
C ALA A 54 7.99 27.69 -17.32
N GLU A 55 8.28 28.84 -17.95
CA GLU A 55 8.19 30.16 -17.29
C GLU A 55 6.77 30.45 -16.80
N LYS A 56 5.74 30.19 -17.63
CA LYS A 56 4.33 30.30 -17.21
C LYS A 56 3.99 29.36 -16.05
N ALA A 57 4.51 28.12 -16.06
CA ALA A 57 4.30 27.16 -14.98
C ALA A 57 4.97 27.62 -13.66
N ILE A 58 6.18 28.16 -13.74
CA ILE A 58 6.88 28.78 -12.60
C ILE A 58 6.08 29.99 -12.08
N GLU A 59 5.56 30.83 -12.98
CA GLU A 59 4.74 31.98 -12.60
C GLU A 59 3.41 31.55 -11.94
N ARG A 60 2.73 30.53 -12.47
CA ARG A 60 1.54 29.92 -11.84
C ARG A 60 1.85 29.36 -10.46
N THR A 61 2.99 28.68 -10.31
CA THR A 61 3.44 28.14 -9.02
C THR A 61 3.75 29.25 -8.02
N LYS A 62 4.41 30.33 -8.46
CA LYS A 62 4.64 31.53 -7.63
C LYS A 62 3.33 32.19 -7.21
N LYS A 63 2.36 32.34 -8.14
CA LYS A 63 1.02 32.88 -7.84
C LYS A 63 0.26 31.99 -6.86
N GLN A 64 0.29 30.67 -7.03
CA GLN A 64 -0.33 29.72 -6.10
C GLN A 64 0.34 29.73 -4.73
N LYS A 65 1.67 29.78 -4.66
CA LYS A 65 2.40 29.91 -3.39
C LYS A 65 2.08 31.22 -2.69
N ALA A 66 2.05 32.34 -3.41
CA ALA A 66 1.64 33.63 -2.87
C ALA A 66 0.17 33.64 -2.41
N ALA A 67 -0.73 32.97 -3.15
CA ALA A 67 -2.12 32.80 -2.74
C ALA A 67 -2.24 31.93 -1.48
N ARG A 68 -1.48 30.83 -1.37
CA ARG A 68 -1.40 30.00 -0.15
C ARG A 68 -0.83 30.77 1.03
N GLU A 69 0.20 31.58 0.84
CA GLU A 69 0.76 32.43 1.90
C GLU A 69 -0.21 33.55 2.31
N ARG A 70 -0.97 34.12 1.36
CA ARG A 70 -2.04 35.08 1.68
C ARG A 70 -3.18 34.41 2.44
N ALA A 71 -3.66 33.26 1.96
CA ALA A 71 -4.68 32.46 2.64
C ALA A 71 -4.19 32.00 4.02
N LYS A 72 -2.90 31.66 4.17
CA LYS A 72 -2.29 31.34 5.47
C LYS A 72 -2.24 32.57 6.38
N LYS A 73 -1.87 33.75 5.86
CA LYS A 73 -1.87 35.00 6.63
C LYS A 73 -3.27 35.51 6.95
N GLU A 74 -4.25 35.27 6.09
CA GLU A 74 -5.67 35.53 6.33
C GLU A 74 -6.20 34.55 7.37
N ALA A 75 -5.93 33.25 7.25
CA ALA A 75 -6.25 32.25 8.25
C ALA A 75 -5.52 32.50 9.59
N GLU A 76 -4.30 33.01 9.60
CA GLU A 76 -3.56 33.42 10.82
C GLU A 76 -4.11 34.74 11.40
N LYS A 77 -4.69 35.62 10.57
CA LYS A 77 -5.43 36.81 11.02
C LYS A 77 -6.81 36.45 11.56
N GLU A 78 -7.47 35.46 10.96
CA GLU A 78 -8.77 34.93 11.40
C GLU A 78 -8.62 34.01 12.63
N ASN A 79 -7.52 33.26 12.76
CA ASN A 79 -7.14 32.50 13.97
C ASN A 79 -6.47 33.35 15.07
N LYS A 80 -6.42 34.68 14.90
CA LYS A 80 -6.22 35.62 16.01
C LYS A 80 -7.53 35.99 16.71
N VAL A 81 -8.63 35.33 16.36
CA VAL A 81 -9.71 35.11 17.33
C VAL A 81 -9.16 34.09 18.30
N GLU A 82 -8.91 34.51 19.54
CA GLU A 82 -8.55 33.64 20.66
C GLU A 82 -9.51 32.45 20.62
N VAL A 83 -9.02 31.25 20.27
CA VAL A 83 -9.81 30.03 20.34
C VAL A 83 -10.00 29.79 21.83
N LEU A 84 -11.10 30.31 22.36
CA LEU A 84 -11.51 30.09 23.74
C LEU A 84 -11.50 28.58 23.96
N SER A 85 -10.82 28.15 25.02
CA SER A 85 -10.87 26.74 25.40
C SER A 85 -12.32 26.36 25.66
N ASN A 86 -12.69 25.08 25.52
CA ASN A 86 -14.04 24.63 25.89
C ASN A 86 -14.40 25.08 27.31
N GLU A 87 -13.42 25.15 28.22
CA GLU A 87 -13.60 25.63 29.59
C GLU A 87 -13.96 27.13 29.64
N ASP A 88 -13.34 27.96 28.81
CA ASP A 88 -13.65 29.40 28.72
C ASP A 88 -14.99 29.65 28.03
N ILE A 89 -15.32 28.83 27.01
CA ILE A 89 -16.65 28.85 26.37
C ILE A 89 -17.71 28.51 27.42
N ILE A 90 -17.54 27.42 28.18
CA ILE A 90 -18.46 27.01 29.25
C ILE A 90 -18.61 28.12 30.29
N LYS A 91 -17.50 28.70 30.77
CA LYS A 91 -17.53 29.82 31.73
C LYS A 91 -18.28 31.01 31.17
N SER A 92 -18.06 31.38 29.90
CA SER A 92 -18.76 32.49 29.25
C SER A 92 -20.26 32.24 29.11
N LEU A 93 -20.66 31.01 28.79
CA LEU A 93 -22.06 30.61 28.66
C LEU A 93 -22.77 30.62 30.01
N ILE A 94 -22.10 30.18 31.09
CA ILE A 94 -22.64 30.24 32.46
C ILE A 94 -22.75 31.69 32.95
N ILE A 95 -21.77 32.56 32.65
CA ILE A 95 -21.85 33.98 33.00
C ILE A 95 -23.03 34.65 32.28
N LYS A 96 -23.14 34.45 30.96
CA LYS A 96 -24.27 34.97 30.17
C LYS A 96 -25.61 34.44 30.66
N TYR A 97 -25.67 33.21 31.16
CA TYR A 97 -26.89 32.66 31.75
C TYR A 97 -27.42 33.53 32.89
N ASN A 98 -26.52 33.93 33.79
CA ASN A 98 -26.85 34.74 34.96
C ASN A 98 -27.19 36.20 34.60
N GLU A 99 -26.87 36.65 33.38
CA GLU A 99 -27.05 38.03 32.91
C GLU A 99 -28.25 38.22 31.96
N ASP A 100 -28.46 37.30 30.99
CA ASP A 100 -29.50 37.39 29.95
C ASP A 100 -29.87 36.00 29.38
N SER A 101 -30.83 35.33 30.04
CA SER A 101 -31.30 33.98 29.70
C SER A 101 -31.78 33.82 28.23
N PRO A 102 -32.58 34.74 27.65
CA PRO A 102 -32.97 34.68 26.23
C PRO A 102 -31.82 34.70 25.21
N ALA A 103 -30.75 35.46 25.48
CA ALA A 103 -29.60 35.52 24.58
C ALA A 103 -28.81 34.20 24.58
N LEU A 104 -28.63 33.59 25.77
CA LEU A 104 -27.95 32.31 25.91
C LEU A 104 -28.68 31.19 25.16
N ARG A 105 -30.01 31.21 25.16
CA ARG A 105 -30.85 30.21 24.51
C ARG A 105 -30.48 29.96 23.05
N ASN A 106 -30.36 31.03 22.27
CA ASN A 106 -30.04 30.94 20.83
C ASN A 106 -28.61 30.43 20.61
N GLU A 107 -27.70 30.78 21.52
CA GLU A 107 -26.30 30.35 21.48
C GLU A 107 -26.18 28.85 21.77
N LEU A 108 -26.84 28.35 22.83
CA LEU A 108 -26.87 26.92 23.16
C LEU A 108 -27.55 26.06 22.10
N ILE A 109 -28.59 26.56 21.43
CA ILE A 109 -29.20 25.87 20.29
C ILE A 109 -28.20 25.68 19.15
N SER A 110 -27.37 26.69 18.86
CA SER A 110 -26.31 26.58 17.86
C SER A 110 -25.23 25.57 18.27
N TYR A 111 -24.78 25.64 19.54
CA TYR A 111 -23.80 24.72 20.10
C TYR A 111 -24.29 23.28 20.23
N SER A 112 -25.61 23.05 20.29
CA SER A 112 -26.19 21.70 20.37
C SER A 112 -25.87 20.83 19.14
N ILE A 113 -25.52 21.46 18.00
CA ILE A 113 -25.08 20.77 16.78
C ILE A 113 -23.56 20.74 16.69
N THR A 114 -22.90 21.87 16.97
CA THR A 114 -21.47 22.05 16.69
C THR A 114 -20.56 21.56 17.82
N ASN A 115 -21.03 21.59 19.07
CA ASN A 115 -20.26 21.19 20.25
C ASN A 115 -21.18 20.64 21.37
N PRO A 116 -21.80 19.47 21.18
CA PRO A 116 -22.81 18.95 22.10
C PRO A 116 -22.27 18.69 23.52
N SER A 117 -20.98 18.38 23.68
CA SER A 117 -20.35 18.19 24.99
C SER A 117 -20.32 19.47 25.82
N VAL A 118 -20.13 20.64 25.19
CA VAL A 118 -20.18 21.94 25.87
C VAL A 118 -21.59 22.22 26.38
N VAL A 119 -22.62 21.93 25.59
CA VAL A 119 -24.02 22.10 26.01
C VAL A 119 -24.37 21.16 27.17
N THR A 120 -23.96 19.89 27.09
CA THR A 120 -24.13 18.94 28.19
C THR A 120 -23.47 19.43 29.48
N GLU A 121 -22.25 19.95 29.40
CA GLU A 121 -21.52 20.41 30.57
C GLU A 121 -22.09 21.71 31.15
N VAL A 122 -22.57 22.64 30.30
CA VAL A 122 -23.30 23.83 30.75
C VAL A 122 -24.60 23.44 31.47
N LEU A 123 -25.41 22.54 30.89
CA LEU A 123 -26.64 22.06 31.52
C LEU A 123 -26.38 21.36 32.86
N SER A 124 -25.22 20.74 33.05
CA SER A 124 -24.86 20.10 34.33
C SER A 124 -24.39 21.07 35.44
N LYS A 125 -24.10 22.34 35.08
CA LYS A 125 -23.50 23.34 35.99
C LYS A 125 -24.42 24.53 36.30
N VAL A 126 -25.55 24.64 35.61
CA VAL A 126 -26.58 25.66 35.85
C VAL A 126 -27.55 25.16 36.93
N ASP A 127 -28.19 26.07 37.66
CA ASP A 127 -29.08 25.72 38.77
C ASP A 127 -30.31 24.92 38.30
N TYR A 128 -30.80 24.01 39.15
CA TYR A 128 -31.68 22.90 38.74
C TYR A 128 -33.05 23.36 38.22
N SER A 129 -33.61 24.43 38.80
CA SER A 129 -34.92 24.98 38.36
C SER A 129 -34.88 25.59 36.96
N ASP A 130 -33.67 25.91 36.52
CA ASP A 130 -33.33 26.83 35.45
C ASP A 130 -32.81 26.03 34.23
N THR A 131 -32.27 24.83 34.50
CA THR A 131 -31.87 23.81 33.51
C THR A 131 -33.05 23.12 32.83
N ASP A 132 -34.18 22.98 33.52
CA ASP A 132 -35.35 22.27 33.00
C ASP A 132 -36.02 23.08 31.89
N ASP A 133 -36.23 24.38 32.13
CA ASP A 133 -36.74 25.31 31.11
C ASP A 133 -35.83 25.33 29.89
N LEU A 134 -34.52 25.49 30.09
CA LEU A 134 -33.56 25.54 28.98
C LEU A 134 -33.55 24.23 28.16
N SER A 135 -33.68 23.08 28.84
CA SER A 135 -33.77 21.77 28.21
C SER A 135 -35.05 21.60 27.39
N VAL A 136 -36.20 22.01 27.94
CA VAL A 136 -37.50 22.03 27.24
C VAL A 136 -37.41 22.91 25.99
N GLU A 137 -36.76 24.05 26.10
CA GLU A 137 -36.66 25.03 25.03
C GLU A 137 -35.76 24.57 23.87
N ILE A 138 -34.61 23.97 24.17
CA ILE A 138 -33.74 23.34 23.17
C ILE A 138 -34.53 22.24 22.45
N LEU A 139 -35.21 21.36 23.19
CA LEU A 139 -36.01 20.29 22.59
C LEU A 139 -37.18 20.83 21.75
N LYS A 140 -37.89 21.86 22.21
CA LYS A 140 -38.95 22.54 21.45
C LYS A 140 -38.40 23.07 20.13
N TYR A 141 -37.24 23.74 20.13
CA TYR A 141 -36.60 24.24 18.91
C TYR A 141 -36.31 23.12 17.90
N PHE A 142 -35.59 22.06 18.32
CA PHE A 142 -35.23 20.97 17.43
C PHE A 142 -36.45 20.16 16.96
N THR A 143 -37.49 20.05 17.79
CA THR A 143 -38.75 19.41 17.43
C THR A 143 -39.52 20.22 16.40
N GLN A 144 -39.70 21.53 16.61
CA GLN A 144 -40.41 22.42 15.70
C GLN A 144 -39.71 22.52 14.33
N LYS A 145 -38.38 22.41 14.29
CA LYS A 145 -37.59 22.41 13.06
C LYS A 145 -37.43 21.02 12.41
N ASN A 146 -37.99 19.97 13.00
CA ASN A 146 -37.80 18.58 12.57
C ASN A 146 -36.31 18.16 12.46
N LYS A 147 -35.49 18.66 13.39
CA LYS A 147 -34.02 18.50 13.43
C LYS A 147 -33.52 17.68 14.62
N LEU A 148 -34.41 17.05 15.40
CA LEU A 148 -34.04 16.19 16.54
C LEU A 148 -32.98 15.12 16.21
N HIS A 149 -32.95 14.63 14.96
CA HIS A 149 -31.96 13.64 14.50
C HIS A 149 -30.52 14.16 14.45
N LEU A 150 -30.31 15.48 14.51
CA LEU A 150 -28.99 16.12 14.49
C LEU A 150 -28.34 16.19 15.88
N LEU A 151 -29.09 15.95 16.95
CA LEU A 151 -28.54 15.93 18.31
C LEU A 151 -27.76 14.63 18.55
N SER A 152 -26.66 14.72 19.30
CA SER A 152 -25.93 13.54 19.77
C SER A 152 -26.81 12.73 20.75
N ASN A 153 -26.56 11.43 20.85
CA ASN A 153 -27.32 10.58 21.77
C ASN A 153 -27.11 11.00 23.24
N ASP A 154 -25.90 11.44 23.60
CA ASP A 154 -25.56 11.84 24.98
C ASP A 154 -26.30 13.12 25.38
N LEU A 155 -26.32 14.14 24.50
CA LEU A 155 -27.07 15.37 24.74
C LEU A 155 -28.58 15.09 24.80
N LEU A 156 -29.08 14.22 23.92
CA LEU A 156 -30.49 13.82 23.94
C LEU A 156 -30.89 13.11 25.24
N MET A 157 -30.00 12.31 25.83
CA MET A 157 -30.21 11.66 27.12
C MET A 157 -30.25 12.66 28.27
N VAL A 158 -29.34 13.64 28.27
CA VAL A 158 -29.31 14.70 29.29
C VAL A 158 -30.59 15.54 29.22
N LEU A 159 -30.97 16.01 28.03
CA LEU A 159 -32.21 16.76 27.81
C LEU A 159 -33.46 15.96 28.19
N LYS A 160 -33.46 14.63 27.99
CA LYS A 160 -34.55 13.74 28.41
C LYS A 160 -34.62 13.60 29.93
N THR A 161 -33.48 13.56 30.61
CA THR A 161 -33.41 13.38 32.07
C THR A 161 -34.03 14.58 32.77
N HIS A 162 -33.70 15.81 32.34
CA HIS A 162 -34.32 17.05 32.83
C HIS A 162 -35.85 17.08 32.62
N LEU A 163 -36.33 16.59 31.46
CA LEU A 163 -37.77 16.51 31.19
C LEU A 163 -38.53 15.51 32.07
N ILE A 164 -37.88 14.47 32.57
CA ILE A 164 -38.53 13.44 33.41
C ILE A 164 -38.63 13.91 34.87
N GLU A 165 -37.71 14.76 35.31
CA GLU A 165 -37.60 15.22 36.69
C GLU A 165 -38.42 16.49 36.96
N GLY A 166 -38.73 17.27 35.91
CA GLY A 166 -39.65 18.40 35.97
C GLY A 166 -41.14 18.00 35.85
N TRP A 167 -42.04 18.78 36.46
CA TRP A 167 -43.49 18.54 36.41
C TRP A 167 -44.02 18.79 34.99
N THR A 168 -44.27 17.72 34.24
CA THR A 168 -44.61 17.81 32.81
C THR A 168 -46.05 18.27 32.55
N THR A 169 -46.21 19.30 31.72
CA THR A 169 -47.44 19.62 31.00
C THR A 169 -47.73 18.59 29.89
N ASP A 170 -48.98 18.51 29.41
CA ASP A 170 -49.37 17.63 28.28
C ASP A 170 -48.54 17.87 27.01
N GLU A 171 -47.98 19.08 26.84
CA GLU A 171 -47.13 19.42 25.71
C GLU A 171 -45.74 18.77 25.82
N GLU A 172 -45.16 18.72 27.02
CA GLU A 172 -43.87 18.08 27.29
C GLU A 172 -43.95 16.56 27.20
N TYR A 173 -45.07 15.97 27.61
CA TYR A 173 -45.31 14.53 27.44
C TYR A 173 -45.31 14.12 25.96
N ARG A 174 -45.90 14.94 25.08
CA ARG A 174 -45.87 14.72 23.62
C ARG A 174 -44.48 14.89 23.01
N LEU A 175 -43.63 15.72 23.61
CA LEU A 175 -42.21 15.85 23.25
C LEU A 175 -41.44 14.58 23.61
N ILE A 176 -41.63 14.06 24.83
CA ILE A 176 -41.07 12.77 25.27
C ILE A 176 -41.51 11.65 24.33
N GLU A 177 -42.81 11.56 24.02
CA GLU A 177 -43.35 10.54 23.12
C GLU A 177 -42.77 10.63 21.70
N LYS A 178 -42.57 11.85 21.16
CA LYS A 178 -41.88 12.05 19.86
C LYS A 178 -40.41 11.63 19.91
N ILE A 179 -39.69 11.93 21.00
CA ILE A 179 -38.30 11.50 21.19
C ILE A 179 -38.22 9.98 21.31
N GLU A 180 -39.14 9.36 22.05
CA GLU A 180 -39.22 7.91 22.19
C GLU A 180 -39.62 7.23 20.89
N ASN A 181 -40.51 7.82 20.10
CA ASN A 181 -40.84 7.34 18.76
C ASN A 181 -39.68 7.52 17.78
N LEU A 182 -38.87 8.58 17.88
CA LEU A 182 -37.65 8.73 17.09
C LEU A 182 -36.56 7.75 17.51
N ASN A 183 -36.42 7.45 18.79
CA ASN A 183 -35.51 6.42 19.30
C ASN A 183 -35.99 5.01 18.95
N SER A 184 -37.31 4.79 18.95
CA SER A 184 -37.95 3.54 18.53
C SER A 184 -37.89 3.36 17.02
N ASN A 185 -38.01 4.45 16.25
CA ASN A 185 -37.77 4.47 14.81
C ASN A 185 -36.26 4.43 14.47
N LYS A 186 -35.34 4.89 15.33
CA LYS A 186 -33.90 4.58 15.22
C LYS A 186 -33.58 3.13 15.60
N LYS A 187 -34.37 2.50 16.46
CA LYS A 187 -34.32 1.06 16.76
C LYS A 187 -34.96 0.20 15.66
N ASN A 188 -35.98 0.71 14.95
CA ASN A 188 -36.73 0.02 13.88
C ASN A 188 -36.30 0.41 12.45
N ILE A 189 -35.58 1.51 12.26
CA ILE A 189 -34.54 1.58 11.25
C ILE A 189 -33.52 0.57 11.72
N ASN A 190 -33.76 -0.65 11.25
CA ASN A 190 -32.84 -1.74 11.22
C ASN A 190 -31.62 -1.25 10.40
N VAL A 191 -30.80 -0.38 10.99
CA VAL A 191 -29.36 -0.52 10.87
C VAL A 191 -29.18 -1.93 11.40
N LYS A 192 -29.25 -2.92 10.50
CA LYS A 192 -28.62 -4.21 10.71
C LYS A 192 -27.34 -3.83 11.42
N LYS A 193 -27.20 -4.13 12.72
CA LYS A 193 -25.90 -4.07 13.37
C LYS A 193 -25.08 -4.98 12.46
N GLU A 194 -24.30 -4.37 11.58
CA GLU A 194 -23.94 -4.99 10.30
C GLU A 194 -23.05 -6.21 10.57
N PHE A 195 -22.56 -6.30 11.82
CA PHE A 195 -21.93 -7.45 12.43
C PHE A 195 -22.44 -7.63 13.87
N ASP A 196 -22.81 -8.86 14.22
CA ASP A 196 -23.09 -9.26 15.61
C ASP A 196 -21.80 -9.10 16.43
N ASN A 197 -21.84 -8.38 17.55
CA ASN A 197 -20.69 -8.22 18.45
C ASN A 197 -20.12 -9.58 18.88
N ASN A 198 -20.97 -10.61 19.02
CA ASN A 198 -20.52 -11.97 19.33
C ASN A 198 -19.65 -12.55 18.21
N ARG A 199 -19.99 -12.25 16.94
CA ARG A 199 -19.18 -12.65 15.78
C ARG A 199 -17.83 -11.95 15.80
N ILE A 200 -17.79 -10.64 16.06
CA ILE A 200 -16.54 -9.86 16.16
C ILE A 200 -15.62 -10.47 17.23
N LEU A 201 -16.15 -10.74 18.41
CA LEU A 201 -15.39 -11.37 19.51
C LEU A 201 -14.92 -12.78 19.15
N LYS A 202 -15.76 -13.57 18.47
CA LYS A 202 -15.40 -14.90 17.98
C LYS A 202 -14.25 -14.83 16.96
N ASP A 203 -14.31 -13.91 16.01
CA ASP A 203 -13.30 -13.76 14.97
C ASP A 203 -11.95 -13.30 15.56
N ILE A 204 -11.96 -12.34 16.50
CA ILE A 204 -10.76 -11.93 17.25
C ILE A 204 -10.17 -13.13 18.01
N LYS A 205 -11.02 -13.94 18.67
CA LYS A 205 -10.58 -15.15 19.36
C LYS A 205 -9.94 -16.16 18.41
N SER A 206 -10.52 -16.38 17.23
CA SER A 206 -9.96 -17.28 16.20
C SER A 206 -8.58 -16.80 15.73
N ILE A 207 -8.41 -15.49 15.51
CA ILE A 207 -7.09 -14.90 15.18
C ILE A 207 -6.08 -15.24 16.28
N ARG A 208 -6.42 -15.01 17.54
CA ARG A 208 -5.52 -15.27 18.67
C ARG A 208 -5.13 -16.74 18.78
N ILE A 209 -6.10 -17.64 18.64
CA ILE A 209 -5.84 -19.10 18.66
C ILE A 209 -4.84 -19.47 17.57
N ALA A 210 -5.07 -19.00 16.34
CA ALA A 210 -4.23 -19.31 15.20
C ALA A 210 -2.77 -18.83 15.38
N PHE A 211 -2.56 -17.72 16.09
CA PHE A 211 -1.23 -17.16 16.34
C PHE A 211 -0.67 -17.46 17.74
N ASN A 212 -1.08 -18.56 18.37
CA ASN A 212 -0.56 -18.99 19.68
C ASN A 212 -0.76 -17.97 20.82
N GLU A 213 -1.93 -17.32 20.85
CA GLU A 213 -2.28 -16.31 21.87
C GLU A 213 -1.28 -15.14 21.88
N ASN A 214 -0.69 -14.80 20.74
CA ASN A 214 0.24 -13.69 20.66
C ASN A 214 -0.49 -12.38 20.96
N LEU A 215 0.09 -11.55 21.82
CA LEU A 215 -0.46 -10.24 22.11
C LEU A 215 -0.30 -9.33 20.88
N GLY A 216 -1.29 -8.50 20.60
CA GLY A 216 -1.21 -7.49 19.55
C GLY A 216 -0.21 -6.38 19.87
N GLY A 217 0.05 -6.13 21.16
CA GLY A 217 1.08 -5.22 21.62
C GLY A 217 1.60 -5.59 23.01
N SER A 218 2.59 -4.84 23.45
CA SER A 218 3.11 -4.96 24.82
C SER A 218 2.05 -4.54 25.83
N VAL A 219 2.03 -5.21 26.98
CA VAL A 219 1.15 -4.91 28.12
C VAL A 219 2.02 -4.54 29.32
N GLY A 220 1.69 -3.47 30.03
CA GLY A 220 2.38 -3.02 31.24
C GLY A 220 2.89 -1.58 31.18
N LEU A 221 4.05 -1.34 31.79
CA LEU A 221 4.58 0.01 32.02
C LEU A 221 5.03 0.68 30.71
N ASP A 222 4.56 1.89 30.44
CA ASP A 222 4.83 2.66 29.21
C ASP A 222 4.58 1.86 27.91
N CYS A 223 3.58 0.98 27.95
CA CYS A 223 3.18 0.16 26.84
C CYS A 223 1.90 0.72 26.18
N LEU A 224 1.60 0.24 24.98
CA LEU A 224 0.38 0.61 24.25
C LEU A 224 -0.90 0.17 24.99
N ASN A 225 -0.81 -0.94 25.75
CA ASN A 225 -1.88 -1.44 26.61
C ASN A 225 -3.21 -1.62 25.88
N ASN A 226 -3.18 -2.34 24.75
CA ASN A 226 -4.40 -2.70 24.03
C ASN A 226 -5.37 -3.42 25.01
N PRO A 227 -6.60 -2.91 25.22
CA PRO A 227 -7.51 -3.43 26.24
C PRO A 227 -7.75 -4.94 26.15
N VAL A 228 -7.75 -5.49 24.93
CA VAL A 228 -7.98 -6.91 24.71
C VAL A 228 -6.76 -7.75 25.13
N ASP A 229 -5.54 -7.24 24.94
CA ASP A 229 -4.30 -7.88 25.39
C ASP A 229 -4.15 -7.77 26.91
N VAL A 230 -4.52 -6.60 27.47
CA VAL A 230 -4.52 -6.36 28.92
C VAL A 230 -5.39 -7.40 29.62
N ARG A 231 -6.66 -7.55 29.21
CA ARG A 231 -7.56 -8.55 29.80
C ARG A 231 -6.99 -9.95 29.74
N GLU A 232 -6.43 -10.35 28.60
CA GLU A 232 -5.88 -11.69 28.44
C GLU A 232 -4.68 -11.94 29.35
N VAL A 233 -3.74 -10.98 29.42
CA VAL A 233 -2.60 -11.03 30.32
C VAL A 233 -3.05 -11.15 31.78
N PHE A 234 -4.00 -10.32 32.21
CA PHE A 234 -4.43 -10.31 33.61
C PHE A 234 -5.32 -11.51 33.97
N LEU A 235 -6.14 -12.03 33.05
CA LEU A 235 -6.80 -13.33 33.24
C LEU A 235 -5.77 -14.45 33.42
N LYS A 236 -4.68 -14.43 32.64
CA LYS A 236 -3.63 -15.44 32.76
C LYS A 236 -2.81 -15.28 34.05
N LEU A 237 -2.49 -14.06 34.45
CA LEU A 237 -1.84 -13.79 35.74
C LEU A 237 -2.74 -14.23 36.90
N SER A 238 -4.05 -13.95 36.83
CA SER A 238 -5.01 -14.43 37.82
C SER A 238 -5.04 -15.95 37.91
N SER A 239 -5.02 -16.66 36.77
CA SER A 239 -4.94 -18.12 36.75
C SER A 239 -3.65 -18.70 37.35
N LYS A 240 -2.62 -17.87 37.56
CA LYS A 240 -1.36 -18.23 38.21
C LYS A 240 -1.27 -17.76 39.67
N GLY A 241 -2.38 -17.30 40.26
CA GLY A 241 -2.45 -16.92 41.68
C GLY A 241 -2.04 -15.47 41.97
N TYR A 242 -1.98 -14.61 40.96
CA TYR A 242 -1.83 -13.17 41.15
C TYR A 242 -3.23 -12.52 41.25
N GLU A 243 -3.34 -11.31 41.81
CA GLU A 243 -4.63 -10.65 42.04
C GLU A 243 -4.75 -9.32 41.28
N PRO A 244 -5.04 -9.35 39.96
CA PRO A 244 -5.22 -8.15 39.14
C PRO A 244 -6.37 -7.26 39.60
N SER A 245 -6.32 -5.98 39.23
CA SER A 245 -7.43 -5.07 39.43
C SER A 245 -8.63 -5.46 38.56
N LYS A 246 -9.84 -5.19 39.07
CA LYS A 246 -11.10 -5.42 38.32
C LYS A 246 -11.11 -4.70 36.96
N SER A 247 -10.58 -3.48 36.90
CA SER A 247 -10.50 -2.70 35.66
C SER A 247 -9.59 -3.33 34.62
N SER A 248 -8.52 -4.01 35.03
CA SER A 248 -7.65 -4.74 34.09
C SER A 248 -8.33 -5.98 33.52
N LEU A 249 -9.16 -6.65 34.32
CA LEU A 249 -9.89 -7.87 33.95
C LEU A 249 -11.12 -7.60 33.08
N GLU A 250 -11.86 -6.53 33.36
CA GLU A 250 -13.14 -6.23 32.70
C GLU A 250 -12.96 -5.21 31.57
N ASP A 251 -12.27 -4.11 31.84
CA ASP A 251 -12.17 -2.99 30.91
C ASP A 251 -10.89 -3.03 30.07
N GLY A 252 -9.90 -3.80 30.52
CA GLY A 252 -8.56 -3.82 29.91
C GLY A 252 -7.79 -2.54 30.22
N ILE A 253 -8.07 -1.89 31.35
CA ILE A 253 -7.39 -0.68 31.81
C ILE A 253 -6.36 -1.05 32.87
N ILE A 254 -5.09 -0.72 32.63
CA ILE A 254 -3.99 -0.96 33.55
C ILE A 254 -3.92 0.15 34.62
N LYS A 255 -3.78 -0.25 35.88
CA LYS A 255 -3.43 0.64 37.02
C LYS A 255 -2.00 0.40 37.50
N GLU A 256 -1.49 1.31 38.33
CA GLU A 256 -0.16 1.16 38.94
C GLU A 256 -0.01 -0.17 39.72
N SER A 257 -1.07 -0.59 40.42
CA SER A 257 -1.10 -1.89 41.11
C SER A 257 -0.91 -3.09 40.17
N ASP A 258 -1.42 -2.97 38.94
CA ASP A 258 -1.31 -4.01 37.92
C ASP A 258 0.12 -4.10 37.36
N ILE A 259 0.83 -2.96 37.28
CA ILE A 259 2.26 -2.92 36.95
C ILE A 259 3.09 -3.65 38.00
N GLU A 260 2.81 -3.43 39.28
CA GLU A 260 3.50 -4.12 40.38
C GLU A 260 3.22 -5.63 40.36
N ILE A 261 2.04 -6.06 39.92
CA ILE A 261 1.74 -7.48 39.70
C ILE A 261 2.59 -8.08 38.58
N ILE A 262 2.74 -7.38 37.46
CA ILE A 262 3.62 -7.83 36.37
C ILE A 262 5.07 -7.93 36.87
N LYS A 263 5.56 -6.91 37.60
CA LYS A 263 6.92 -6.93 38.15
C LYS A 263 7.12 -8.08 39.13
N LYS A 264 6.13 -8.34 39.99
CA LYS A 264 6.13 -9.47 40.91
C LYS A 264 6.19 -10.79 40.16
N PHE A 265 5.36 -10.99 39.14
CA PHE A 265 5.40 -12.18 38.29
C PHE A 265 6.78 -12.40 37.64
N GLN A 266 7.37 -11.33 37.09
CA GLN A 266 8.71 -11.40 36.49
C GLN A 266 9.79 -11.79 37.53
N LYS A 267 9.71 -11.26 38.74
CA LYS A 267 10.62 -11.60 39.83
C LYS A 267 10.45 -13.05 40.27
N ASP A 268 9.21 -13.45 40.54
CA ASP A 268 8.88 -14.76 41.12
C ASP A 268 9.11 -15.91 40.13
N VAL A 269 8.83 -15.69 38.83
CA VAL A 269 8.89 -16.77 37.80
C VAL A 269 10.16 -16.73 36.96
N LEU A 270 10.70 -15.55 36.63
CA LEU A 270 11.91 -15.45 35.81
C LEU A 270 13.17 -15.21 36.65
N GLY A 271 13.04 -14.96 37.96
CA GLY A 271 14.17 -14.56 38.81
C GLY A 271 14.76 -13.21 38.42
N SER A 272 13.97 -12.33 37.78
CA SER A 272 14.48 -11.02 37.34
C SER A 272 14.86 -10.16 38.54
N THR A 273 16.11 -9.71 38.60
CA THR A 273 16.59 -8.78 39.64
C THR A 273 16.10 -7.36 39.42
N ASN A 274 15.77 -7.00 38.17
CA ASN A 274 15.26 -5.69 37.76
C ASN A 274 14.01 -5.88 36.87
N PRO A 275 12.85 -6.23 37.46
CA PRO A 275 11.62 -6.40 36.71
C PRO A 275 11.15 -5.05 36.13
N ASP A 276 10.91 -5.01 34.82
CA ASP A 276 10.54 -3.80 34.09
C ASP A 276 9.02 -3.53 34.06
N GLY A 277 8.21 -4.48 34.52
CA GLY A 277 6.76 -4.36 34.51
C GLY A 277 6.14 -4.44 33.11
N LYS A 278 6.83 -5.05 32.14
CA LYS A 278 6.37 -5.19 30.75
C LYS A 278 6.22 -6.65 30.33
N ILE A 279 5.16 -6.92 29.56
CA ILE A 279 4.91 -8.21 28.92
C ILE A 279 4.89 -7.95 27.42
N ASP A 280 6.06 -8.14 26.81
CA ASP A 280 6.24 -8.03 25.37
C ASP A 280 5.86 -9.36 24.66
N PRO A 281 5.13 -9.30 23.52
CA PRO A 281 4.87 -10.47 22.69
C PRO A 281 6.17 -11.23 22.36
N GLY A 282 6.15 -12.55 22.53
CA GLY A 282 7.28 -13.44 22.23
C GLY A 282 8.51 -13.33 23.16
N LYS A 283 8.52 -12.45 24.17
CA LYS A 283 9.63 -12.33 25.14
C LYS A 283 9.50 -13.28 26.32
N GLY A 284 10.51 -13.30 27.20
CA GLY A 284 10.60 -14.24 28.33
C GLY A 284 9.37 -14.22 29.24
N THR A 285 8.89 -13.04 29.62
CA THR A 285 7.69 -12.90 30.47
C THR A 285 6.44 -13.47 29.80
N PHE A 286 6.24 -13.19 28.52
CA PHE A 286 5.15 -13.78 27.74
C PHE A 286 5.27 -15.31 27.68
N LYS A 287 6.45 -15.85 27.36
CA LYS A 287 6.69 -17.30 27.31
C LYS A 287 6.39 -17.98 28.65
N ALA A 288 6.80 -17.38 29.77
CA ALA A 288 6.52 -17.89 31.10
C ALA A 288 5.02 -17.82 31.46
N LEU A 289 4.32 -16.79 30.97
CA LEU A 289 2.92 -16.58 31.26
C LEU A 289 2.01 -17.56 30.47
N PHE A 290 2.30 -17.74 29.18
CA PHE A 290 1.44 -18.50 28.25
C PHE A 290 1.92 -19.95 28.00
N GLY A 291 3.13 -20.33 28.43
CA GLY A 291 3.60 -21.72 28.43
C GLY A 291 3.93 -22.30 27.05
N LYS A 292 3.86 -21.50 25.98
CA LYS A 292 4.30 -21.89 24.64
C LYS A 292 5.66 -21.27 24.36
N ASN A 293 6.51 -22.00 23.64
CA ASN A 293 7.62 -21.40 22.92
C ASN A 293 6.98 -20.30 22.06
N GLY A 294 7.09 -19.03 22.44
CA GLY A 294 6.48 -17.88 21.75
C GLY A 294 7.04 -17.63 20.34
N GLU A 295 7.42 -18.70 19.64
CA GLU A 295 7.69 -18.76 18.22
C GLU A 295 6.44 -19.34 17.53
N TYR A 296 5.61 -18.47 16.98
CA TYR A 296 4.68 -18.90 15.94
C TYR A 296 5.45 -19.29 14.69
N LYS A 297 5.10 -20.44 14.11
CA LYS A 297 5.54 -20.89 12.79
C LYS A 297 4.30 -21.40 12.08
N SER A 298 3.97 -20.78 10.96
CA SER A 298 2.82 -21.20 10.14
C SER A 298 2.97 -22.60 9.55
N GLY A 299 4.20 -23.15 9.49
CA GLY A 299 4.51 -24.40 8.80
C GLY A 299 4.48 -24.29 7.27
N LEU A 300 4.10 -23.11 6.76
CA LEU A 300 3.99 -22.86 5.33
C LEU A 300 5.37 -22.77 4.67
N PRO A 301 5.50 -23.20 3.40
CA PRO A 301 6.72 -22.98 2.66
C PRO A 301 7.00 -21.47 2.58
N LYS A 302 8.28 -21.11 2.65
CA LYS A 302 8.66 -19.70 2.60
C LYS A 302 8.50 -19.18 1.18
N ILE A 303 7.32 -18.66 0.91
CA ILE A 303 6.98 -17.94 -0.32
C ILE A 303 7.49 -16.50 -0.21
N TYR A 304 8.81 -16.32 -0.28
CA TYR A 304 9.37 -14.97 -0.38
C TYR A 304 8.70 -14.26 -1.56
N ALA A 305 7.82 -13.29 -1.25
CA ALA A 305 6.69 -12.91 -2.09
C ALA A 305 7.04 -12.04 -3.32
N GLY A 306 8.14 -12.36 -3.99
CA GLY A 306 8.22 -12.05 -5.41
C GLY A 306 7.03 -12.70 -6.13
N ARG A 307 6.30 -11.92 -6.94
CA ARG A 307 5.16 -12.40 -7.73
C ARG A 307 5.48 -13.69 -8.50
N SER A 308 6.74 -13.87 -8.92
CA SER A 308 7.20 -15.10 -9.59
C SER A 308 6.99 -16.36 -8.74
N GLU A 309 7.33 -16.33 -7.44
CA GLU A 309 7.18 -17.50 -6.58
C GLU A 309 5.71 -17.73 -6.24
N LEU A 310 4.95 -16.66 -5.97
CA LEU A 310 3.49 -16.76 -5.78
C LEU A 310 2.81 -17.39 -7.00
N ASN A 311 3.16 -16.92 -8.20
CA ASN A 311 2.60 -17.43 -9.45
C ASN A 311 3.02 -18.87 -9.73
N LYS A 312 4.15 -19.35 -9.20
CA LYS A 312 4.53 -20.76 -9.29
C LYS A 312 3.60 -21.64 -8.46
N TYR A 313 3.29 -21.24 -7.23
CA TYR A 313 2.33 -21.97 -6.37
C TYR A 313 0.90 -21.86 -6.89
N LEU A 314 0.48 -20.68 -7.36
CA LEU A 314 -0.82 -20.47 -7.99
C LEU A 314 -0.99 -21.34 -9.23
N ASN A 315 0.08 -21.46 -10.04
CA ASN A 315 0.07 -22.26 -11.26
C ASN A 315 0.44 -23.75 -11.04
N THR A 316 0.27 -24.25 -9.82
CA THR A 316 0.38 -25.68 -9.54
C THR A 316 -0.83 -26.37 -10.14
N TYR A 317 -0.60 -27.21 -11.14
CA TYR A 317 -1.64 -27.97 -11.79
C TYR A 317 -1.62 -29.40 -11.26
N ASN A 318 -2.64 -29.74 -10.47
CA ASN A 318 -2.84 -31.09 -9.96
C ASN A 318 -3.63 -31.89 -10.99
N SER A 319 -2.90 -32.62 -11.83
CA SER A 319 -3.51 -33.53 -12.79
C SER A 319 -4.36 -34.58 -12.06
N SER A 320 -5.55 -34.83 -12.59
CA SER A 320 -6.42 -35.93 -12.14
C SER A 320 -5.98 -37.29 -12.69
N LEU A 321 -5.06 -37.31 -13.66
CA LEU A 321 -4.53 -38.54 -14.23
C LEU A 321 -3.63 -39.26 -13.21
N LYS A 322 -3.71 -40.57 -13.16
CA LYS A 322 -2.78 -41.42 -12.40
C LYS A 322 -1.41 -41.50 -13.08
N GLY A 323 -1.38 -41.58 -14.41
CA GLY A 323 -0.18 -41.63 -15.26
C GLY A 323 -0.38 -41.01 -16.64
N ASP A 324 0.58 -41.21 -17.52
CA ASP A 324 0.56 -40.71 -18.89
C ASP A 324 -0.41 -41.53 -19.75
N VAL A 325 -1.06 -40.85 -20.71
CA VAL A 325 -2.09 -41.45 -21.58
C VAL A 325 -1.74 -41.22 -23.05
N GLY A 326 -1.68 -42.30 -23.83
CA GLY A 326 -1.50 -42.28 -25.27
C GLY A 326 -0.27 -43.08 -25.73
N ALA A 327 0.47 -42.50 -26.68
CA ALA A 327 1.64 -43.12 -27.27
C ALA A 327 2.88 -43.01 -26.38
N ASP A 328 3.75 -44.02 -26.45
CA ASP A 328 5.11 -43.91 -25.93
C ASP A 328 5.90 -42.83 -26.70
N SER A 329 6.67 -42.01 -25.99
CA SER A 329 7.56 -41.01 -26.57
C SER A 329 9.02 -41.26 -26.16
N LYS A 330 9.97 -40.57 -26.81
CA LYS A 330 11.40 -40.77 -26.52
C LYS A 330 11.69 -40.33 -25.08
N GLY A 331 11.85 -41.32 -24.19
CA GLY A 331 12.18 -41.10 -22.78
C GLY A 331 10.96 -41.07 -21.85
N ASN A 332 9.75 -41.34 -22.35
CA ASN A 332 8.55 -41.40 -21.51
C ASN A 332 7.58 -42.48 -22.01
N LYS A 333 7.22 -43.43 -21.15
CA LYS A 333 6.35 -44.56 -21.48
C LYS A 333 4.97 -44.28 -20.90
N ALA A 334 3.94 -44.30 -21.74
CA ALA A 334 2.58 -44.05 -21.27
C ALA A 334 2.04 -45.27 -20.52
N GLU A 335 1.70 -45.09 -19.24
CA GLU A 335 1.15 -46.18 -18.42
C GLU A 335 -0.24 -46.60 -18.87
N ASN A 336 -1.01 -45.69 -19.47
CA ASN A 336 -2.33 -45.96 -20.03
C ASN A 336 -3.28 -46.64 -19.03
N PHE A 337 -3.34 -46.11 -17.80
CA PHE A 337 -4.30 -46.60 -16.82
C PHE A 337 -5.72 -46.51 -17.38
N LYS A 338 -6.50 -47.57 -17.17
CA LYS A 338 -7.85 -47.70 -17.72
C LYS A 338 -8.71 -46.47 -17.42
N GLU A 339 -8.69 -46.00 -16.18
CA GLU A 339 -9.51 -44.87 -15.74
C GLU A 339 -9.07 -43.56 -16.40
N ASP A 340 -7.76 -43.36 -16.58
CA ASP A 340 -7.21 -42.16 -17.24
C ASP A 340 -7.57 -42.13 -18.73
N VAL A 341 -7.51 -43.29 -19.42
CA VAL A 341 -7.91 -43.40 -20.83
C VAL A 341 -9.40 -43.08 -21.01
N ILE A 342 -10.27 -43.56 -20.11
CA ILE A 342 -11.70 -43.22 -20.11
C ILE A 342 -11.89 -41.72 -19.92
N GLN A 343 -11.27 -41.16 -18.87
CA GLN A 343 -11.39 -39.74 -18.54
C GLN A 343 -10.92 -38.83 -19.69
N VAL A 344 -9.78 -39.17 -20.31
CA VAL A 344 -9.28 -38.45 -21.49
C VAL A 344 -10.23 -38.60 -22.68
N SER A 345 -10.78 -39.79 -22.91
CA SER A 345 -11.72 -40.05 -24.01
C SER A 345 -12.97 -39.18 -23.88
N GLU A 346 -13.57 -39.13 -22.69
CA GLU A 346 -14.75 -38.31 -22.41
C GLU A 346 -14.47 -36.81 -22.62
N LYS A 347 -13.30 -36.32 -22.17
CA LYS A 347 -12.89 -34.92 -22.37
C LYS A 347 -12.56 -34.57 -23.82
N LEU A 348 -12.07 -35.53 -24.61
CA LEU A 348 -11.87 -35.37 -26.04
C LEU A 348 -13.22 -35.33 -26.76
N GLU A 349 -14.14 -36.22 -26.41
CA GLU A 349 -15.50 -36.27 -26.97
C GLU A 349 -16.28 -34.98 -26.67
N SER A 350 -16.18 -34.45 -25.44
CA SER A 350 -16.80 -33.16 -25.05
C SER A 350 -16.25 -31.96 -25.83
N ARG A 351 -15.14 -32.13 -26.55
CA ARG A 351 -14.50 -31.14 -27.42
C ARG A 351 -14.67 -31.48 -28.90
N GLU A 352 -15.66 -32.32 -29.21
CA GLU A 352 -16.01 -32.76 -30.56
C GLU A 352 -14.88 -33.51 -31.28
N ILE A 353 -13.92 -34.06 -30.52
CA ILE A 353 -12.89 -34.95 -31.04
C ILE A 353 -13.43 -36.38 -30.97
N LYS A 354 -13.81 -36.92 -32.13
CA LYS A 354 -14.23 -38.32 -32.24
C LYS A 354 -13.19 -39.26 -31.62
N VAL A 355 -13.64 -40.08 -30.68
CA VAL A 355 -12.84 -41.10 -29.98
C VAL A 355 -13.43 -42.50 -30.20
N PRO A 356 -12.62 -43.57 -30.18
CA PRO A 356 -13.13 -44.94 -30.26
C PRO A 356 -14.03 -45.30 -29.06
N LYS A 357 -15.11 -46.04 -29.31
CA LYS A 357 -16.08 -46.43 -28.26
C LYS A 357 -15.45 -47.30 -27.17
N ASP A 358 -14.48 -48.14 -27.52
CA ASP A 358 -13.76 -48.99 -26.57
C ASP A 358 -12.82 -48.19 -25.65
N SER A 359 -12.32 -47.03 -26.09
CA SER A 359 -11.57 -46.11 -25.23
C SER A 359 -12.47 -45.51 -24.14
N ILE A 360 -13.68 -45.08 -24.49
CA ILE A 360 -14.68 -44.57 -23.52
C ILE A 360 -15.18 -45.68 -22.58
N LEU A 361 -15.57 -46.85 -23.13
CA LEU A 361 -16.24 -47.88 -22.33
C LEU A 361 -15.28 -48.79 -21.57
N LYS A 362 -14.09 -49.03 -22.11
CA LYS A 362 -13.14 -50.03 -21.59
C LYS A 362 -11.78 -49.46 -21.23
N GLY A 363 -11.50 -48.18 -21.49
CA GLY A 363 -10.18 -47.59 -21.28
C GLY A 363 -9.10 -48.17 -22.20
N SER A 364 -9.49 -48.59 -23.41
CA SER A 364 -8.57 -49.15 -24.41
C SER A 364 -7.76 -48.05 -25.11
N CYS A 365 -6.42 -48.07 -24.99
CA CYS A 365 -5.53 -47.14 -25.68
C CYS A 365 -5.12 -47.67 -27.07
N SER A 366 -6.04 -47.62 -28.03
CA SER A 366 -5.81 -48.08 -29.41
C SER A 366 -5.03 -47.04 -30.26
N GLY A 367 -4.52 -47.45 -31.43
CA GLY A 367 -3.90 -46.53 -32.39
C GLY A 367 -4.86 -45.45 -32.91
N GLU A 368 -6.16 -45.74 -32.97
CA GLU A 368 -7.20 -44.77 -33.30
C GLU A 368 -7.36 -43.73 -32.19
N PHE A 369 -7.35 -44.15 -30.92
CA PHE A 369 -7.38 -43.22 -29.78
C PHE A 369 -6.15 -42.31 -29.74
N ILE A 370 -4.95 -42.84 -29.97
CA ILE A 370 -3.73 -42.04 -30.13
C ILE A 370 -3.88 -41.02 -31.27
N SER A 371 -4.53 -41.40 -32.36
CA SER A 371 -4.82 -40.48 -33.47
C SER A 371 -5.79 -39.36 -33.07
N SER A 372 -6.78 -39.66 -32.23
CA SER A 372 -7.66 -38.65 -31.62
C SER A 372 -6.89 -37.66 -30.73
N ILE A 373 -5.94 -38.14 -29.90
CA ILE A 373 -5.05 -37.29 -29.12
C ILE A 373 -4.24 -36.36 -30.04
N LYS A 374 -3.61 -36.89 -31.09
CA LYS A 374 -2.85 -36.10 -32.06
C LYS A 374 -3.71 -35.04 -32.75
N LYS A 375 -4.95 -35.39 -33.11
CA LYS A 375 -5.91 -34.46 -33.72
C LYS A 375 -6.21 -33.30 -32.77
N PHE A 376 -6.41 -33.58 -31.48
CA PHE A 376 -6.60 -32.55 -30.45
C PHE A 376 -5.35 -31.68 -30.26
N GLN A 377 -4.17 -32.29 -30.09
CA GLN A 377 -2.91 -31.55 -29.96
C GLN A 377 -2.67 -30.61 -31.15
N LYS A 378 -2.92 -31.10 -32.36
CA LYS A 378 -2.81 -30.30 -33.59
C LYS A 378 -3.83 -29.16 -33.62
N SER A 379 -5.08 -29.37 -33.19
CA SER A 379 -6.10 -28.32 -33.17
C SER A 379 -5.80 -27.22 -32.14
N LYS A 380 -4.97 -27.50 -31.14
CA LYS A 380 -4.50 -26.54 -30.12
C LYS A 380 -3.12 -25.94 -30.42
N GLY A 381 -2.52 -26.25 -31.57
CA GLY A 381 -1.21 -25.72 -31.95
C GLY A 381 -0.06 -26.18 -31.05
N ILE A 382 -0.16 -27.39 -30.49
CA ILE A 382 0.91 -28.00 -29.68
C ILE A 382 1.49 -29.23 -30.39
N THR A 383 2.66 -29.69 -29.94
CA THR A 383 3.32 -30.89 -30.51
C THR A 383 2.36 -32.08 -30.51
N SER A 384 2.15 -32.68 -31.69
CA SER A 384 1.20 -33.80 -31.89
C SER A 384 1.88 -35.17 -31.77
N ASP A 385 2.49 -35.43 -30.62
CA ASP A 385 3.16 -36.71 -30.35
C ASP A 385 2.20 -37.87 -30.04
N GLY A 386 0.95 -37.55 -29.71
CA GLY A 386 -0.07 -38.52 -29.32
C GLY A 386 0.07 -38.99 -27.87
N ASN A 387 0.88 -38.31 -27.05
CA ASN A 387 1.01 -38.56 -25.62
C ASN A 387 0.44 -37.39 -24.80
N ILE A 388 -0.32 -37.70 -23.76
CA ILE A 388 -0.77 -36.76 -22.75
C ILE A 388 0.02 -37.04 -21.48
N THR A 389 1.11 -36.31 -21.32
CA THR A 389 1.88 -36.37 -20.08
C THR A 389 1.08 -35.80 -18.92
N LYS A 390 1.04 -36.54 -17.81
CA LYS A 390 0.40 -36.12 -16.56
C LYS A 390 0.96 -34.78 -16.11
N GLY A 391 0.09 -33.78 -15.98
CA GLY A 391 0.49 -32.42 -15.62
C GLY A 391 1.11 -31.61 -16.76
N GLY A 392 1.28 -32.22 -17.93
CA GLY A 392 1.87 -31.62 -19.12
C GLY A 392 0.92 -30.65 -19.84
N LYS A 393 1.41 -30.05 -20.92
CA LYS A 393 0.69 -29.02 -21.67
C LYS A 393 -0.65 -29.52 -22.23
N THR A 394 -0.68 -30.73 -22.80
CA THR A 394 -1.91 -31.32 -23.37
C THR A 394 -2.96 -31.56 -22.28
N ASP A 395 -2.55 -32.10 -21.13
CA ASP A 395 -3.42 -32.36 -19.99
C ASP A 395 -4.04 -31.06 -19.44
N LYS A 396 -3.21 -30.04 -19.23
CA LYS A 396 -3.66 -28.68 -18.86
C LYS A 396 -4.74 -28.16 -19.80
N ILE A 397 -4.50 -28.18 -21.12
CA ILE A 397 -5.46 -27.67 -22.11
C ILE A 397 -6.73 -28.52 -22.15
N LEU A 398 -6.62 -29.84 -21.95
CA LEU A 398 -7.77 -30.75 -21.90
C LEU A 398 -8.62 -30.55 -20.64
N ASN A 399 -8.08 -29.90 -19.62
CA ASN A 399 -8.78 -29.55 -18.39
C ASN A 399 -9.17 -28.05 -18.34
N ASP A 400 -9.07 -27.34 -19.47
CA ASP A 400 -9.30 -25.89 -19.57
C ASP A 400 -8.50 -25.11 -18.50
N TYR A 401 -7.30 -25.61 -18.18
CA TYR A 401 -6.44 -25.00 -17.19
C TYR A 401 -5.81 -23.73 -17.77
N GLU A 402 -6.19 -22.59 -17.20
CA GLU A 402 -5.59 -21.29 -17.51
C GLU A 402 -4.58 -20.92 -16.43
N ASN A 403 -3.38 -20.52 -16.86
CA ASN A 403 -2.41 -19.98 -15.93
C ASN A 403 -2.95 -18.68 -15.34
N GLN A 404 -2.97 -18.59 -14.03
CA GLN A 404 -3.37 -17.41 -13.29
C GLN A 404 -2.12 -16.68 -12.80
N TYR A 405 -2.17 -15.35 -12.81
CA TYR A 405 -1.08 -14.52 -12.35
C TYR A 405 -1.61 -13.39 -11.47
N PHE A 406 -0.90 -13.10 -10.40
CA PHE A 406 -0.91 -11.79 -9.76
C PHE A 406 -0.01 -10.88 -10.57
N ASN A 407 -0.60 -9.83 -11.14
CA ASN A 407 0.11 -8.89 -12.00
C ASN A 407 0.60 -7.66 -11.22
N ARG A 408 1.37 -6.82 -11.92
CA ARG A 408 1.62 -5.44 -11.51
C ARG A 408 0.55 -4.56 -12.13
N ILE A 409 0.09 -3.56 -11.39
CA ILE A 409 -0.73 -2.51 -11.96
C ILE A 409 0.13 -1.33 -12.36
N GLU A 410 -0.27 -0.69 -13.46
CA GLU A 410 0.40 0.50 -13.97
C GLU A 410 -0.49 1.72 -13.80
N LYS A 411 0.04 2.77 -13.19
CA LYS A 411 -0.64 4.05 -13.03
C LYS A 411 -0.69 4.77 -14.39
N LYS A 412 -1.88 5.14 -14.90
CA LYS A 412 -2.06 5.77 -16.23
C LYS A 412 -1.82 7.28 -16.30
N GLY A 413 -1.74 7.97 -15.16
CA GLY A 413 -1.49 9.42 -15.15
C GLY A 413 -2.22 10.19 -14.05
N SER A 414 -3.35 9.69 -13.54
CA SER A 414 -3.97 10.23 -12.33
C SER A 414 -3.56 9.42 -11.09
N PRO A 415 -3.61 10.00 -9.87
CA PRO A 415 -3.42 9.27 -8.61
C PRO A 415 -4.24 7.99 -8.47
N ASN A 416 -5.41 7.92 -9.14
CA ASN A 416 -6.42 6.87 -8.96
C ASN A 416 -6.69 6.06 -10.24
N ASP A 417 -5.94 6.28 -11.32
CA ASP A 417 -6.16 5.62 -12.61
C ASP A 417 -5.12 4.53 -12.85
N TYR A 418 -5.58 3.28 -12.99
CA TYR A 418 -4.75 2.08 -13.03
C TYR A 418 -5.12 1.16 -14.21
N GLU A 419 -4.12 0.60 -14.86
CA GLU A 419 -4.23 -0.46 -15.87
C GLU A 419 -3.94 -1.84 -15.30
N GLY A 420 -4.46 -2.87 -15.98
CA GLY A 420 -4.15 -4.26 -15.68
C GLY A 420 -4.77 -4.76 -14.37
N VAL A 421 -5.85 -4.11 -13.91
CA VAL A 421 -6.57 -4.53 -12.71
C VAL A 421 -7.36 -5.82 -12.98
N THR A 422 -7.27 -6.76 -12.05
CA THR A 422 -8.15 -7.92 -11.94
C THR A 422 -9.36 -7.51 -11.09
N ASN A 423 -10.57 -7.88 -11.53
CA ASN A 423 -11.77 -7.62 -10.74
C ASN A 423 -11.70 -8.36 -9.39
N SER A 424 -12.45 -7.90 -8.39
CA SER A 424 -12.32 -8.36 -7.02
C SER A 424 -12.62 -9.86 -6.89
N GLU A 425 -13.63 -10.35 -7.61
CA GLU A 425 -14.06 -11.75 -7.59
C GLU A 425 -12.95 -12.67 -8.11
N ASP A 426 -12.42 -12.39 -9.30
CA ASP A 426 -11.33 -13.15 -9.91
C ASP A 426 -10.05 -13.05 -9.08
N TYR A 427 -9.74 -11.87 -8.53
CA TYR A 427 -8.57 -11.68 -7.68
C TYR A 427 -8.64 -12.57 -6.44
N TYR A 428 -9.77 -12.54 -5.72
CA TYR A 428 -9.91 -13.38 -4.53
C TYR A 428 -10.03 -14.87 -4.86
N LYS A 429 -10.55 -15.25 -6.03
CA LYS A 429 -10.49 -16.64 -6.50
C LYS A 429 -9.05 -17.12 -6.67
N LYS A 430 -8.15 -16.28 -7.19
CA LYS A 430 -6.69 -16.57 -7.25
C LYS A 430 -6.09 -16.73 -5.85
N VAL A 431 -6.46 -15.86 -4.92
CA VAL A 431 -6.01 -15.94 -3.52
C VAL A 431 -6.48 -17.25 -2.88
N ASP A 432 -7.75 -17.61 -3.03
CA ASP A 432 -8.32 -18.85 -2.48
C ASP A 432 -7.62 -20.08 -3.09
N THR A 433 -7.37 -20.08 -4.41
CA THR A 433 -6.60 -21.15 -5.09
C THR A 433 -5.17 -21.26 -4.55
N LEU A 434 -4.51 -20.13 -4.30
CA LEU A 434 -3.17 -20.11 -3.71
C LEU A 434 -3.17 -20.71 -2.29
N ILE A 435 -4.18 -20.37 -1.48
CA ILE A 435 -4.35 -20.89 -0.11
C ILE A 435 -4.52 -22.41 -0.12
N GLU A 436 -5.32 -22.94 -1.05
CA GLU A 436 -5.50 -24.38 -1.23
C GLU A 436 -4.20 -25.07 -1.63
N ASN A 437 -3.47 -24.51 -2.61
CA ASN A 437 -2.21 -25.08 -3.09
C ASN A 437 -1.08 -25.05 -2.06
N LEU A 438 -1.16 -24.21 -1.04
CA LEU A 438 -0.18 -24.10 0.04
C LEU A 438 -0.50 -25.00 1.24
N ASP A 439 -1.59 -25.76 1.21
CA ASP A 439 -2.07 -26.61 2.30
C ASP A 439 -2.19 -25.85 3.64
N VAL A 440 -2.78 -24.65 3.58
CA VAL A 440 -2.96 -23.82 4.76
C VAL A 440 -3.92 -24.50 5.75
N SER A 441 -3.50 -24.63 7.01
CA SER A 441 -4.33 -25.22 8.08
C SER A 441 -5.65 -24.48 8.27
N GLU A 442 -6.67 -25.15 8.80
CA GLU A 442 -8.02 -24.60 8.95
C GLU A 442 -8.09 -23.32 9.82
N ASP A 443 -7.30 -23.27 10.90
CA ASP A 443 -7.22 -22.08 11.75
C ASP A 443 -6.68 -20.88 10.97
N LEU A 444 -5.67 -21.08 10.12
CA LEU A 444 -5.10 -20.03 9.28
C LEU A 444 -6.01 -19.66 8.10
N LYS A 445 -6.76 -20.62 7.53
CA LYS A 445 -7.83 -20.34 6.55
C LYS A 445 -8.91 -19.46 7.16
N THR A 446 -9.29 -19.73 8.41
CA THR A 446 -10.24 -18.89 9.16
C THR A 446 -9.70 -17.45 9.30
N VAL A 447 -8.42 -17.29 9.64
CA VAL A 447 -7.78 -15.96 9.68
C VAL A 447 -7.81 -15.27 8.32
N LEU A 448 -7.54 -15.97 7.23
CA LEU A 448 -7.56 -15.39 5.87
C LEU A 448 -8.97 -15.00 5.44
N ALA A 449 -9.99 -15.77 5.82
CA ALA A 449 -11.39 -15.40 5.60
C ALA A 449 -11.76 -14.13 6.39
N ILE A 450 -11.28 -14.00 7.63
CA ILE A 450 -11.45 -12.79 8.44
C ILE A 450 -10.71 -11.61 7.79
N ALA A 451 -9.47 -11.81 7.34
CA ALA A 451 -8.68 -10.80 6.63
C ALA A 451 -9.39 -10.34 5.34
N LYS A 452 -10.00 -11.26 4.58
CA LYS A 452 -10.74 -10.96 3.34
C LYS A 452 -11.96 -10.11 3.64
N ASN A 453 -12.75 -10.48 4.64
CA ASN A 453 -13.89 -9.68 5.08
C ASN A 453 -13.44 -8.30 5.58
N ALA A 454 -12.33 -8.24 6.32
CA ALA A 454 -11.72 -6.98 6.77
C ALA A 454 -11.15 -6.15 5.61
N ALA A 455 -10.67 -6.74 4.53
CA ALA A 455 -10.21 -6.01 3.35
C ALA A 455 -11.41 -5.41 2.58
N THR A 456 -12.52 -6.15 2.48
CA THR A 456 -13.68 -5.76 1.66
C THR A 456 -14.76 -4.96 2.40
N ASN A 457 -14.77 -4.94 3.74
CA ASN A 457 -15.80 -4.28 4.53
C ASN A 457 -15.20 -3.33 5.58
N ASN A 458 -15.37 -2.02 5.39
CA ASN A 458 -14.82 -0.98 6.28
C ASN A 458 -15.35 -1.09 7.71
N LYS A 459 -16.66 -1.23 7.90
CA LYS A 459 -17.27 -1.28 9.24
C LYS A 459 -16.82 -2.51 10.02
N TYR A 460 -16.73 -3.66 9.35
CA TYR A 460 -16.21 -4.87 9.96
C TYR A 460 -14.75 -4.69 10.39
N TYR A 461 -13.92 -4.15 9.48
CA TYR A 461 -12.52 -3.84 9.78
C TYR A 461 -12.36 -2.89 10.96
N GLU A 462 -13.11 -1.79 11.00
CA GLU A 462 -13.13 -0.85 12.14
C GLU A 462 -13.54 -1.54 13.43
N SER A 463 -14.54 -2.43 13.37
CA SER A 463 -15.03 -3.16 14.54
C SER A 463 -13.96 -4.10 15.11
N ILE A 464 -13.33 -4.94 14.27
CA ILE A 464 -12.31 -5.89 14.74
C ILE A 464 -10.99 -5.21 15.13
N THR A 465 -10.70 -4.02 14.59
CA THR A 465 -9.46 -3.26 14.88
C THR A 465 -9.67 -2.10 15.86
N SER A 466 -10.85 -1.97 16.46
CA SER A 466 -11.20 -0.85 17.36
C SER A 466 -10.26 -0.72 18.57
N GLY A 467 -9.72 -1.83 19.07
CA GLY A 467 -8.72 -1.84 20.15
C GLY A 467 -7.28 -1.57 19.70
N VAL A 468 -7.01 -1.46 18.39
CA VAL A 468 -5.67 -1.30 17.82
C VAL A 468 -5.34 0.18 17.60
N SER A 469 -4.50 0.72 18.49
CA SER A 469 -4.04 2.11 18.47
C SER A 469 -2.77 2.36 17.64
N ALA A 470 -2.22 1.32 17.01
CA ALA A 470 -1.03 1.44 16.17
C ALA A 470 -1.30 2.26 14.89
N ASN A 471 -0.31 3.05 14.48
CA ASN A 471 -0.36 3.94 13.33
C ASN A 471 0.73 3.62 12.28
N LEU A 472 0.39 3.84 11.01
CA LEU A 472 1.38 3.89 9.93
C LEU A 472 1.96 5.31 9.87
N LEU A 473 3.25 5.43 10.18
CA LEU A 473 4.00 6.68 10.22
C LEU A 473 4.73 6.87 8.90
N ILE A 474 4.33 7.92 8.16
CA ILE A 474 4.89 8.29 6.86
C ILE A 474 5.41 9.72 6.99
N GLU A 475 6.70 9.93 6.73
CA GLU A 475 7.30 11.27 6.75
C GLU A 475 6.78 12.08 5.55
N SER A 476 6.72 13.41 5.65
CA SER A 476 6.12 14.25 4.60
C SER A 476 6.84 14.13 3.26
N GLU A 477 8.15 13.93 3.27
CA GLU A 477 8.97 13.69 2.07
C GLU A 477 8.70 12.34 1.39
N ASP A 478 8.12 11.39 2.12
CA ASP A 478 7.69 10.10 1.60
C ASP A 478 6.27 10.14 1.04
N VAL A 479 5.48 11.17 1.36
CA VAL A 479 4.14 11.36 0.77
C VAL A 479 4.27 11.97 -0.63
N GLU A 480 5.17 12.95 -0.81
CA GLU A 480 5.43 13.61 -2.08
C GLU A 480 6.92 13.86 -2.30
N SER A 481 7.44 13.45 -3.46
CA SER A 481 8.85 13.65 -3.81
C SER A 481 9.02 13.98 -5.28
N GLY A 482 9.48 15.20 -5.58
CA GLY A 482 9.82 15.64 -6.94
C GLY A 482 8.72 15.46 -7.98
N GLY A 483 7.46 15.71 -7.58
CA GLY A 483 6.27 15.59 -8.45
C GLY A 483 5.60 14.20 -8.42
N SER A 484 6.24 13.20 -7.82
CA SER A 484 5.60 11.93 -7.50
C SER A 484 4.85 12.02 -6.18
N SER A 485 3.71 11.35 -6.08
CA SER A 485 2.90 11.25 -4.85
C SER A 485 2.52 9.82 -4.54
N LEU A 486 2.40 9.52 -3.25
CA LEU A 486 1.98 8.21 -2.75
C LEU A 486 0.54 7.96 -3.19
N SER A 487 0.27 6.77 -3.71
CA SER A 487 -1.10 6.36 -4.01
C SER A 487 -1.91 6.35 -2.72
N SER A 488 -3.01 7.11 -2.68
CA SER A 488 -3.95 7.11 -1.55
C SER A 488 -4.53 5.72 -1.30
N VAL A 489 -4.76 4.94 -2.37
CA VAL A 489 -5.20 3.55 -2.31
C VAL A 489 -4.15 2.69 -1.64
N PHE A 490 -2.90 2.78 -2.11
CA PHE A 490 -1.82 1.98 -1.56
C PHE A 490 -1.56 2.31 -0.08
N GLU A 491 -1.55 3.60 0.26
CA GLU A 491 -1.46 4.05 1.65
C GLU A 491 -2.61 3.48 2.51
N THR A 492 -3.85 3.55 2.01
CA THR A 492 -5.04 3.03 2.71
C THR A 492 -4.93 1.53 2.94
N ARG A 493 -4.57 0.75 1.91
CA ARG A 493 -4.34 -0.70 2.03
C ARG A 493 -3.23 -1.01 3.03
N MET A 494 -2.13 -0.27 3.00
CA MET A 494 -1.03 -0.44 3.96
C MET A 494 -1.42 -0.09 5.40
N ARG A 495 -2.21 0.96 5.62
CA ARG A 495 -2.76 1.30 6.96
C ARG A 495 -3.62 0.18 7.50
N ARG A 496 -4.47 -0.40 6.64
CA ARG A 496 -5.35 -1.51 7.02
C ARG A 496 -4.59 -2.79 7.29
N LEU A 497 -3.66 -3.13 6.40
CA LEU A 497 -2.75 -4.25 6.56
C LEU A 497 -1.99 -4.13 7.89
N HIS A 498 -1.40 -2.96 8.16
CA HIS A 498 -0.64 -2.73 9.40
C HIS A 498 -1.49 -3.00 10.65
N LYS A 499 -2.64 -2.36 10.81
CA LYS A 499 -3.49 -2.58 11.99
C LYS A 499 -3.96 -4.03 12.10
N PHE A 500 -4.26 -4.68 10.97
CA PHE A 500 -4.64 -6.09 10.96
C PHE A 500 -3.47 -6.99 11.38
N LEU A 501 -2.23 -6.71 10.93
CA LEU A 501 -1.04 -7.44 11.38
C LEU A 501 -0.75 -7.23 12.87
N VAL A 502 -1.03 -6.04 13.40
CA VAL A 502 -0.96 -5.77 14.85
C VAL A 502 -2.04 -6.57 15.59
N LEU A 503 -3.28 -6.60 15.09
CA LEU A 503 -4.35 -7.44 15.64
C LEU A 503 -3.96 -8.93 15.66
N CYS A 504 -3.26 -9.42 14.63
CA CYS A 504 -2.77 -10.79 14.56
C CYS A 504 -1.55 -11.07 15.44
N GLY A 505 -0.94 -10.07 16.08
CA GLY A 505 0.35 -10.24 16.76
C GLY A 505 1.47 -10.63 15.80
N LEU A 506 1.42 -10.17 14.55
CA LEU A 506 2.48 -10.35 13.54
C LEU A 506 3.35 -9.10 13.36
N TYR A 507 2.89 -7.94 13.86
CA TYR A 507 3.60 -6.67 13.87
C TYR A 507 3.48 -5.97 15.22
N LYS A 508 4.54 -5.31 15.69
CA LYS A 508 4.56 -4.57 16.97
C LYS A 508 4.48 -3.06 16.75
N GLY A 509 3.49 -2.43 17.39
CA GLY A 509 3.40 -0.98 17.50
C GLY A 509 3.26 -0.26 16.15
N ASP A 510 3.74 0.97 16.09
CA ASP A 510 3.67 1.81 14.90
C ASP A 510 4.56 1.29 13.76
N MET A 511 4.04 1.36 12.54
CA MET A 511 4.77 0.98 11.34
C MET A 511 5.45 2.20 10.75
N LYS A 512 6.79 2.24 10.86
CA LYS A 512 7.59 3.29 10.23
C LYS A 512 7.88 2.94 8.77
N VAL A 513 7.48 3.84 7.88
CA VAL A 513 7.89 3.81 6.48
C VAL A 513 9.28 4.44 6.37
N ASN A 514 10.20 3.75 5.71
CA ASN A 514 11.57 4.18 5.49
C ASN A 514 11.77 4.86 4.12
N ASP A 515 10.95 4.48 3.14
CA ASP A 515 10.98 5.04 1.79
C ASP A 515 9.65 4.70 1.09
N ALA A 516 8.77 5.68 0.87
CA ALA A 516 7.51 5.42 0.16
C ALA A 516 7.55 5.93 -1.27
N VAL A 517 7.87 7.21 -1.46
CA VAL A 517 7.86 7.85 -2.78
C VAL A 517 9.23 8.38 -3.12
N ARG A 518 9.67 8.07 -4.35
CA ARG A 518 10.93 8.60 -4.89
C ARG A 518 10.63 9.52 -6.05
N SER A 519 11.25 10.69 -6.07
CA SER A 519 11.40 11.44 -7.31
C SER A 519 12.14 10.60 -8.34
N GLU A 520 11.88 10.83 -9.63
CA GLU A 520 12.63 10.17 -10.72
C GLU A 520 14.14 10.36 -10.55
N LYS A 521 14.57 11.56 -10.15
CA LYS A 521 15.96 11.87 -9.85
C LYS A 521 16.54 10.95 -8.75
N LYS A 522 15.84 10.81 -7.62
CA LYS A 522 16.29 9.96 -6.49
C LYS A 522 16.32 8.49 -6.88
N ALA A 523 15.30 8.00 -7.59
CA ALA A 523 15.28 6.63 -8.09
C ALA A 523 16.40 6.36 -9.10
N HIS A 524 16.70 7.31 -10.00
CA HIS A 524 17.83 7.22 -10.91
C HIS A 524 19.17 7.20 -10.16
N GLN A 525 19.38 8.09 -9.18
CA GLN A 525 20.58 8.11 -8.34
C GLN A 525 20.84 6.75 -7.68
N PHE A 526 19.82 6.20 -7.02
CA PHE A 526 19.94 4.92 -6.33
C PHE A 526 20.24 3.76 -7.27
N SER A 527 19.57 3.73 -8.42
CA SER A 527 19.76 2.65 -9.38
C SER A 527 21.15 2.72 -10.02
N VAL A 528 21.59 3.88 -10.49
CA VAL A 528 22.93 4.03 -11.11
C VAL A 528 24.04 3.73 -10.10
N GLN A 529 23.93 4.25 -8.86
CA GLN A 529 24.88 3.94 -7.80
C GLN A 529 24.98 2.44 -7.55
N TYR A 530 23.84 1.76 -7.40
CA TYR A 530 23.80 0.30 -7.20
C TYR A 530 24.50 -0.47 -8.33
N GLN A 531 24.18 -0.16 -9.60
CA GLN A 531 24.72 -0.90 -10.75
C GLN A 531 26.24 -0.68 -10.90
N ILE A 532 26.73 0.55 -10.66
CA ILE A 532 28.17 0.85 -10.64
C ILE A 532 28.87 0.00 -9.56
N LEU A 533 28.32 0.02 -8.33
CA LEU A 533 28.93 -0.66 -7.18
C LEU A 533 28.91 -2.18 -7.32
N LYS A 534 27.85 -2.76 -7.89
CA LYS A 534 27.79 -4.20 -8.19
C LYS A 534 28.66 -4.59 -9.39
N GLY A 535 28.99 -3.64 -10.26
CA GLY A 535 29.66 -3.93 -11.53
C GLY A 535 28.76 -4.54 -12.58
N THR A 536 27.45 -4.58 -12.34
CA THR A 536 26.49 -5.02 -13.33
C THR A 536 26.41 -3.97 -14.44
N TYR A 537 26.41 -4.40 -15.71
CA TYR A 537 26.41 -3.52 -16.88
C TYR A 537 27.63 -2.58 -16.98
N GLU A 538 28.76 -2.95 -16.38
CA GLU A 538 29.98 -2.13 -16.36
C GLU A 538 30.37 -1.59 -17.74
N ASN A 539 30.41 -2.44 -18.77
CA ASN A 539 30.76 -2.00 -20.13
C ASN A 539 29.78 -0.94 -20.68
N LYS A 540 28.47 -1.13 -20.47
CA LYS A 540 27.44 -0.19 -20.92
C LYS A 540 27.59 1.16 -20.19
N ILE A 541 27.73 1.13 -18.86
CA ILE A 541 27.96 2.31 -18.01
C ILE A 541 29.21 3.05 -18.47
N LYS A 542 30.30 2.32 -18.72
CA LYS A 542 31.58 2.84 -19.21
C LYS A 542 31.42 3.54 -20.55
N ASP A 543 30.81 2.89 -21.53
CA ASP A 543 30.56 3.45 -22.85
C ASP A 543 29.72 4.73 -22.76
N ASN A 544 28.70 4.75 -21.90
CA ASN A 544 27.84 5.91 -21.71
C ASN A 544 28.59 7.08 -21.06
N LEU A 545 29.43 6.82 -20.06
CA LEU A 545 30.29 7.84 -19.45
C LEU A 545 31.31 8.41 -20.43
N ILE A 546 31.89 7.57 -21.30
CA ILE A 546 32.78 8.01 -22.38
C ILE A 546 32.03 8.88 -23.40
N LYS A 547 30.81 8.48 -23.78
CA LYS A 547 29.95 9.30 -24.66
C LYS A 547 29.61 10.65 -24.03
N MET A 548 29.29 10.68 -22.73
CA MET A 548 29.02 11.93 -22.01
C MET A 548 30.25 12.82 -21.92
N TYR A 549 31.44 12.24 -21.69
CA TYR A 549 32.71 12.98 -21.72
C TYR A 549 32.97 13.62 -23.09
N ASN A 550 32.74 12.87 -24.16
CA ASN A 550 32.99 13.30 -25.53
C ASN A 550 31.87 14.17 -26.12
N ASN A 551 30.79 14.40 -25.38
CA ASN A 551 29.72 15.29 -25.83
C ASN A 551 30.17 16.74 -25.69
N GLU A 552 30.10 17.50 -26.78
CA GLU A 552 30.49 18.92 -26.83
C GLU A 552 29.49 19.84 -26.10
N GLU A 553 28.32 19.32 -25.69
CA GLU A 553 27.35 20.05 -24.88
C GLU A 553 27.84 20.21 -23.43
N GLU A 554 27.97 21.47 -22.96
CA GLU A 554 28.40 21.83 -21.60
C GLU A 554 27.53 21.20 -20.48
N LEU A 555 26.35 20.68 -20.83
CA LEU A 555 25.40 20.07 -19.89
C LEU A 555 25.99 18.89 -19.09
N TYR A 556 26.93 18.13 -19.68
CA TYR A 556 27.46 16.89 -19.10
C TYR A 556 28.83 17.03 -18.48
N THR A 557 29.53 18.13 -18.76
CA THR A 557 30.86 18.40 -18.22
C THR A 557 30.79 19.61 -17.30
N LEU A 558 30.84 19.36 -15.99
CA LEU A 558 30.91 20.43 -14.99
C LEU A 558 32.28 20.41 -14.33
N GLU A 559 33.09 21.42 -14.61
CA GLU A 559 34.46 21.55 -14.08
C GLU A 559 35.30 20.28 -14.36
N ASN A 560 35.63 19.55 -13.29
CA ASN A 560 36.43 18.32 -13.27
C ASN A 560 35.58 17.05 -13.24
N TYR A 561 34.26 17.13 -13.46
CA TYR A 561 33.32 16.02 -13.34
C TYR A 561 32.53 15.76 -14.62
N ILE A 562 32.14 14.51 -14.80
CA ILE A 562 31.10 14.07 -15.74
C ILE A 562 29.81 13.89 -14.95
N GLN A 563 28.75 14.56 -15.38
CA GLN A 563 27.44 14.55 -14.74
C GLN A 563 26.31 14.18 -15.70
N ASP A 564 25.23 13.61 -15.17
CA ASP A 564 24.00 13.31 -15.93
C ASP A 564 23.04 14.50 -16.04
N ILE A 565 21.92 14.32 -16.74
CA ILE A 565 20.83 15.31 -16.86
C ILE A 565 20.22 15.75 -15.52
N HIS A 566 20.38 14.96 -14.45
CA HIS A 566 19.94 15.30 -13.10
C HIS A 566 21.01 15.99 -12.27
N LYS A 567 22.16 16.32 -12.90
CA LYS A 567 23.35 16.96 -12.33
C LYS A 567 24.06 16.10 -11.27
N ASN A 568 23.92 14.78 -11.36
CA ASN A 568 24.66 13.86 -10.49
C ASN A 568 26.05 13.65 -11.06
N LYS A 569 27.09 13.85 -10.23
CA LYS A 569 28.49 13.70 -10.63
C LYS A 569 28.89 12.23 -10.49
N TRP A 570 29.18 11.55 -11.60
CA TRP A 570 29.44 10.11 -11.64
C TRP A 570 30.91 9.73 -11.79
N ALA A 571 31.71 10.58 -12.44
CA ALA A 571 33.14 10.34 -12.63
C ALA A 571 33.91 11.67 -12.63
N LYS A 572 35.19 11.64 -12.27
CA LYS A 572 36.10 12.77 -12.49
C LYS A 572 36.74 12.66 -13.88
N LYS A 573 37.04 13.77 -14.53
CA LYS A 573 37.75 13.80 -15.83
C LYS A 573 39.10 13.09 -15.77
N SER A 574 39.79 13.14 -14.63
CA SER A 574 41.05 12.41 -14.39
C SER A 574 40.93 10.88 -14.35
N TYR A 575 39.71 10.33 -14.41
CA TYR A 575 39.48 8.88 -14.47
C TYR A 575 39.49 8.35 -15.92
N PHE A 576 39.45 9.23 -16.91
CA PHE A 576 39.41 8.87 -18.32
C PHE A 576 40.83 8.84 -18.90
N LYS A 577 41.07 7.91 -19.84
CA LYS A 577 42.22 8.02 -20.75
C LYS A 577 41.74 8.73 -22.01
N VAL A 578 42.49 9.73 -22.42
CA VAL A 578 42.17 10.53 -23.60
C VAL A 578 43.19 10.28 -24.71
N ASP A 579 42.74 10.40 -25.95
CA ASP A 579 43.61 10.40 -27.12
C ASP A 579 44.33 11.75 -27.27
N ASN A 580 45.14 11.88 -28.34
CA ASN A 580 45.85 13.12 -28.66
C ASN A 580 44.93 14.29 -29.04
N LYS A 581 43.63 14.05 -29.27
CA LYS A 581 42.61 15.07 -29.53
C LYS A 581 41.82 15.42 -28.27
N GLY A 582 42.20 14.87 -27.12
CA GLY A 582 41.50 15.08 -25.85
C GLY A 582 40.17 14.31 -25.74
N LYS A 583 39.87 13.40 -26.66
CA LYS A 583 38.66 12.56 -26.60
C LYS A 583 38.90 11.38 -25.68
N ALA A 584 37.96 11.10 -24.79
CA ALA A 584 37.99 9.89 -23.96
C ALA A 584 37.89 8.64 -24.84
N ILE A 585 38.83 7.72 -24.64
CA ILE A 585 38.88 6.40 -25.30
C ILE A 585 38.73 5.24 -24.30
N ASP A 586 38.94 5.51 -23.01
CA ASP A 586 38.85 4.53 -21.93
C ASP A 586 38.49 5.22 -20.61
N LEU A 587 38.05 4.43 -19.63
CA LEU A 587 37.64 4.88 -18.31
C LEU A 587 38.00 3.84 -17.25
N ASP A 588 38.65 4.29 -16.18
CA ASP A 588 39.00 3.48 -15.01
C ASP A 588 37.78 3.27 -14.10
N MET A 589 37.09 2.14 -14.30
CA MET A 589 35.90 1.79 -13.51
C MET A 589 36.21 1.50 -12.04
N GLY A 590 37.45 1.14 -11.67
CA GLY A 590 37.85 0.98 -10.28
C GLY A 590 37.80 2.30 -9.52
N LYS A 591 38.31 3.37 -10.13
CA LYS A 591 38.22 4.74 -9.60
C LYS A 591 36.78 5.25 -9.55
N VAL A 592 35.98 4.95 -10.58
CA VAL A 592 34.54 5.31 -10.61
C VAL A 592 33.81 4.65 -9.45
N ARG A 593 33.97 3.33 -9.24
CA ARG A 593 33.35 2.60 -8.12
C ARG A 593 33.72 3.19 -6.77
N THR A 594 35.01 3.44 -6.55
CA THR A 594 35.51 4.03 -5.30
C THR A 594 34.88 5.39 -5.05
N TYR A 595 34.82 6.24 -6.08
CA TYR A 595 34.21 7.56 -5.99
C TYR A 595 32.70 7.50 -5.71
N VAL A 596 31.96 6.68 -6.48
CA VAL A 596 30.51 6.51 -6.34
C VAL A 596 30.12 5.86 -5.01
N GLY A 597 30.97 4.98 -4.47
CA GLY A 597 30.76 4.37 -3.15
C GLY A 597 30.87 5.35 -1.98
N ASN A 598 31.51 6.50 -2.21
CA ASN A 598 31.62 7.59 -1.24
C ASN A 598 30.54 8.68 -1.42
N LEU A 599 29.66 8.56 -2.41
CA LEU A 599 28.55 9.50 -2.59
C LEU A 599 27.42 9.14 -1.63
N ASP A 600 27.01 10.12 -0.81
CA ASP A 600 25.83 9.99 0.03
C ASP A 600 24.60 10.56 -0.70
N PHE A 601 23.69 9.67 -1.09
CA PHE A 601 22.38 10.03 -1.65
C PHE A 601 21.24 9.83 -0.63
N GLY A 602 21.55 9.64 0.66
CA GLY A 602 20.57 9.41 1.73
C GLY A 602 20.04 7.98 1.79
N ARG A 603 20.73 7.00 1.18
CA ARG A 603 20.37 5.58 1.25
C ARG A 603 21.33 4.82 2.15
N LYS A 604 20.83 4.25 3.25
CA LYS A 604 21.65 3.47 4.20
C LYS A 604 22.30 2.24 3.58
N ASN A 605 21.61 1.54 2.67
CA ASN A 605 22.16 0.36 2.01
C ASN A 605 22.35 0.59 0.49
N ILE A 606 23.48 1.19 0.13
CA ILE A 606 23.85 1.49 -1.27
C ILE A 606 24.10 0.23 -2.12
N ARG A 607 24.19 -0.95 -1.50
CA ARG A 607 24.47 -2.24 -2.17
C ARG A 607 23.24 -3.10 -2.40
N ASP A 608 22.06 -2.67 -1.97
CA ASP A 608 20.80 -3.37 -2.25
C ASP A 608 20.23 -2.97 -3.61
N ALA A 609 19.47 -3.85 -4.24
CA ALA A 609 18.89 -3.57 -5.55
C ALA A 609 18.02 -2.31 -5.47
N ALA A 610 18.06 -1.50 -6.53
CA ALA A 610 17.18 -0.36 -6.70
C ALA A 610 16.67 -0.37 -8.14
N SER A 611 15.35 -0.54 -8.28
CA SER A 611 14.67 -0.38 -9.56
C SER A 611 14.94 1.00 -10.13
N ALA A 612 15.17 1.07 -11.44
CA ALA A 612 15.53 2.32 -12.11
C ALA A 612 14.33 3.29 -12.12
N GLY A 613 14.55 4.55 -11.76
CA GLY A 613 13.70 5.62 -12.27
C GLY A 613 14.05 5.81 -13.74
N PHE A 614 13.42 5.05 -14.64
CA PHE A 614 13.85 5.01 -16.03
C PHE A 614 13.14 6.08 -16.87
N ARG A 615 13.93 6.86 -17.61
CA ARG A 615 13.51 7.58 -18.82
C ARG A 615 14.31 7.03 -20.01
N ASN A 616 13.63 6.81 -21.13
CA ASN A 616 14.24 6.48 -22.43
C ASN A 616 15.00 7.67 -23.06
N GLU A 617 15.08 8.80 -22.36
CA GLU A 617 15.74 9.98 -22.88
C GLU A 617 17.25 9.73 -23.01
N PRO A 618 17.88 10.18 -24.11
CA PRO A 618 19.32 10.11 -24.25
C PRO A 618 19.94 10.95 -23.12
N PHE A 619 20.86 10.36 -22.35
CA PHE A 619 21.72 11.03 -21.36
C PHE A 619 21.28 11.13 -19.88
N CYS A 620 20.27 10.35 -19.43
CA CYS A 620 20.42 9.70 -18.10
C CYS A 620 21.57 8.68 -18.21
N LEU A 621 22.27 8.26 -17.15
CA LEU A 621 23.34 7.25 -17.28
C LEU A 621 22.64 5.91 -17.53
N PRO A 622 22.29 5.59 -18.78
CA PRO A 622 21.15 4.75 -19.08
C PRO A 622 21.52 3.32 -18.70
N LEU A 623 20.80 2.83 -17.69
CA LEU A 623 20.77 1.43 -17.39
C LEU A 623 20.00 0.70 -18.51
N PRO A 624 20.22 -0.60 -18.74
CA PRO A 624 19.57 -1.29 -19.86
C PRO A 624 18.06 -1.12 -19.87
N GLU A 625 17.48 -1.00 -21.06
CA GLU A 625 16.04 -0.80 -21.33
C GLU A 625 15.13 -1.84 -20.64
N LYS A 626 15.68 -3.01 -20.29
CA LYS A 626 14.94 -4.08 -19.61
C LYS A 626 14.67 -3.79 -18.14
N LEU A 627 15.27 -2.75 -17.56
CA LEU A 627 15.03 -2.39 -16.16
C LEU A 627 13.75 -1.56 -16.07
N GLY A 628 12.71 -2.19 -15.53
CA GLY A 628 11.42 -1.55 -15.32
C GLY A 628 11.51 -0.32 -14.41
N VAL A 629 10.56 0.60 -14.58
CA VAL A 629 10.40 1.79 -13.73
C VAL A 629 10.14 1.38 -12.28
N SER A 630 10.83 2.03 -11.34
CA SER A 630 10.62 1.86 -9.90
C SER A 630 9.17 2.13 -9.50
N MET A 631 8.55 1.21 -8.77
CA MET A 631 7.18 1.42 -8.28
C MET A 631 7.08 2.56 -7.25
N HIS A 632 8.18 2.94 -6.59
CA HIS A 632 8.23 4.12 -5.73
C HIS A 632 8.04 5.43 -6.51
N THR A 633 8.49 5.53 -7.77
CA THR A 633 8.26 6.76 -8.56
C THR A 633 6.81 6.88 -9.02
N LYS A 634 6.09 5.75 -9.07
CA LYS A 634 4.65 5.69 -9.32
C LYS A 634 3.81 5.83 -8.05
N GLY A 635 4.44 5.87 -6.87
CA GLY A 635 3.75 5.87 -5.57
C GLY A 635 3.01 4.57 -5.25
N GLY A 636 3.38 3.47 -5.90
CA GLY A 636 2.76 2.14 -5.74
C GLY A 636 3.64 1.15 -4.98
N ALA A 637 4.65 1.63 -4.25
CA ALA A 637 5.50 0.81 -3.40
C ALA A 637 5.93 1.56 -2.14
N MET A 638 6.28 0.82 -1.09
CA MET A 638 6.90 1.37 0.13
C MET A 638 7.82 0.37 0.79
N ASP A 639 8.90 0.87 1.36
CA ASP A 639 9.85 0.15 2.18
C ASP A 639 9.51 0.41 3.65
N VAL A 640 9.24 -0.64 4.43
CA VAL A 640 8.93 -0.52 5.86
C VAL A 640 10.01 -1.16 6.72
N ASP A 641 10.15 -0.68 7.96
CA ASP A 641 11.08 -1.28 8.91
C ASP A 641 10.66 -2.72 9.28
N ARG A 642 11.59 -3.66 9.06
CA ARG A 642 11.37 -5.07 9.32
C ARG A 642 11.48 -5.46 10.79
N HIS A 643 12.11 -4.64 11.63
CA HIS A 643 12.47 -5.02 13.01
C HIS A 643 11.25 -5.19 13.92
N ASN A 644 10.12 -4.57 13.57
CA ASN A 644 8.86 -4.69 14.31
C ASN A 644 7.98 -5.85 13.86
N PHE A 645 8.33 -6.58 12.79
CA PHE A 645 7.66 -7.85 12.49
C PHE A 645 8.13 -8.90 13.49
N ILE A 646 7.20 -9.45 14.26
CA ILE A 646 7.50 -10.42 15.33
C ILE A 646 8.11 -11.69 14.71
N TYR A 647 7.66 -12.06 13.51
CA TYR A 647 8.16 -13.22 12.76
C TYR A 647 8.51 -12.84 11.32
N GLN A 648 9.73 -12.32 11.13
CA GLN A 648 10.23 -11.75 9.86
C GLN A 648 10.30 -12.71 8.65
N LYS A 649 9.80 -13.94 8.75
CA LYS A 649 9.89 -14.95 7.68
C LYS A 649 8.60 -15.75 7.49
N GLU A 650 7.47 -15.26 8.01
CA GLU A 650 6.21 -15.96 7.93
C GLU A 650 5.48 -15.64 6.62
N ALA A 651 5.30 -16.67 5.80
CA ALA A 651 4.45 -16.65 4.60
C ALA A 651 3.03 -16.16 4.89
N MET A 652 2.57 -16.34 6.13
CA MET A 652 1.28 -15.86 6.58
C MET A 652 1.11 -14.35 6.42
N ILE A 653 2.19 -13.57 6.63
CA ILE A 653 2.16 -12.12 6.44
C ILE A 653 1.96 -11.78 4.96
N ASP A 654 2.57 -12.57 4.06
CA ASP A 654 2.44 -12.39 2.62
C ASP A 654 1.03 -12.73 2.13
N LEU A 655 0.41 -13.80 2.65
CA LEU A 655 -0.98 -14.15 2.34
C LEU A 655 -1.97 -13.09 2.84
N ILE A 656 -1.79 -12.58 4.06
CA ILE A 656 -2.62 -11.48 4.58
C ILE A 656 -2.41 -10.23 3.73
N ALA A 657 -1.18 -9.87 3.38
CA ALA A 657 -0.90 -8.73 2.50
C ALA A 657 -1.64 -8.85 1.17
N LEU A 658 -1.58 -10.05 0.54
CA LEU A 658 -2.30 -10.33 -0.70
C LEU A 658 -3.81 -10.14 -0.55
N THR A 659 -4.38 -10.55 0.59
CA THR A 659 -5.79 -10.31 0.90
C THR A 659 -6.14 -8.81 0.97
N PHE A 660 -5.23 -7.98 1.48
CA PHE A 660 -5.38 -6.52 1.46
C PHE A 660 -4.98 -5.87 0.13
N GLY A 661 -4.75 -6.65 -0.93
CA GLY A 661 -4.41 -6.13 -2.25
C GLY A 661 -2.99 -5.57 -2.35
N VAL A 662 -2.07 -6.08 -1.53
CA VAL A 662 -0.66 -5.67 -1.48
C VAL A 662 0.23 -6.92 -1.59
N VAL A 663 1.43 -6.79 -2.15
CA VAL A 663 2.39 -7.90 -2.24
C VAL A 663 3.77 -7.46 -1.76
N ARG A 664 4.48 -8.30 -1.02
CA ARG A 664 5.85 -8.02 -0.56
C ARG A 664 6.88 -8.43 -1.62
N SER A 665 7.37 -7.47 -2.38
CA SER A 665 8.29 -7.69 -3.50
C SER A 665 9.73 -7.36 -3.08
N GLY A 666 10.48 -8.31 -2.55
CA GLY A 666 11.86 -8.06 -2.12
C GLY A 666 12.63 -9.31 -1.74
N GLY A 667 13.96 -9.21 -1.80
CA GLY A 667 14.88 -10.27 -1.39
C GLY A 667 14.90 -10.48 0.13
N TRP A 668 15.49 -11.60 0.57
CA TRP A 668 15.60 -11.97 1.99
C TRP A 668 16.31 -10.91 2.84
N ASP A 669 17.36 -10.30 2.29
CA ASP A 669 18.23 -9.37 3.02
C ASP A 669 17.75 -7.92 2.95
N GLU A 670 16.74 -7.63 2.13
CA GLU A 670 16.28 -6.28 1.85
C GLU A 670 15.32 -5.76 2.95
N THR A 671 15.14 -4.45 2.98
CA THR A 671 14.02 -3.79 3.65
C THR A 671 12.71 -4.43 3.18
N TRP A 672 11.68 -4.48 4.04
CA TRP A 672 10.40 -5.07 3.66
C TRP A 672 9.69 -4.18 2.64
N HIS A 673 9.87 -4.50 1.37
CA HIS A 673 9.34 -3.76 0.24
C HIS A 673 7.95 -4.29 -0.13
N PHE A 674 6.94 -3.45 -0.02
CA PHE A 674 5.57 -3.75 -0.42
C PHE A 674 5.22 -3.01 -1.70
N GLU A 675 4.47 -3.65 -2.58
CA GLU A 675 3.94 -3.08 -3.82
C GLU A 675 2.43 -3.28 -3.87
N LEU A 676 1.73 -2.39 -4.57
CA LEU A 676 0.32 -2.57 -4.87
C LEU A 676 0.12 -3.78 -5.81
N SER A 677 -0.86 -4.64 -5.50
CA SER A 677 -1.25 -5.78 -6.34
C SER A 677 -2.18 -5.35 -7.49
N ASP A 678 -2.63 -6.32 -8.30
CA ASP A 678 -3.66 -6.13 -9.32
C ASP A 678 -5.10 -6.22 -8.85
N LEU A 679 -5.36 -6.20 -7.54
CA LEU A 679 -6.72 -6.04 -7.03
C LEU A 679 -7.30 -4.67 -7.41
N GLU A 680 -8.41 -4.67 -8.15
CA GLU A 680 -9.18 -3.46 -8.47
C GLU A 680 -9.57 -2.65 -7.23
N LEU A 681 -9.90 -1.38 -7.45
CA LEU A 681 -10.34 -0.49 -6.38
C LEU A 681 -11.75 -0.83 -5.92
N SER A 682 -11.90 -1.03 -4.61
CA SER A 682 -13.23 -1.16 -4.01
C SER A 682 -14.01 0.16 -4.09
N LYS A 683 -15.33 0.10 -3.91
CA LYS A 683 -16.17 1.30 -3.86
C LYS A 683 -15.71 2.25 -2.73
N SER A 684 -15.42 1.70 -1.54
CA SER A 684 -14.98 2.51 -0.41
C SER A 684 -13.60 3.13 -0.63
N GLU A 685 -12.69 2.44 -1.32
CA GLU A 685 -11.38 2.99 -1.69
C GLU A 685 -11.52 4.15 -2.67
N LYS A 686 -12.43 4.05 -3.63
CA LYS A 686 -12.75 5.16 -4.54
C LYS A 686 -13.31 6.36 -3.79
N GLU A 687 -14.20 6.14 -2.82
CA GLU A 687 -14.78 7.19 -1.97
C GLU A 687 -13.72 7.88 -1.10
N MET A 688 -12.90 7.12 -0.37
CA MET A 688 -11.79 7.66 0.43
C MET A 688 -10.79 8.45 -0.42
N ALA A 689 -10.51 7.97 -1.63
CA ALA A 689 -9.61 8.67 -2.56
C ALA A 689 -10.22 9.98 -3.09
N LEU A 690 -11.56 10.08 -3.19
CA LEU A 690 -12.24 11.32 -3.54
C LEU A 690 -12.23 12.33 -2.39
N GLU A 691 -12.42 11.87 -1.15
CA GLU A 691 -12.38 12.72 0.05
C GLU A 691 -10.99 13.32 0.29
N LYS A 692 -9.92 12.53 0.16
CA LYS A 692 -8.55 13.02 0.38
C LYS A 692 -8.09 14.07 -0.65
N ASN A 693 -8.76 14.14 -1.80
CA ASN A 693 -8.50 15.13 -2.84
C ASN A 693 -9.31 16.43 -2.66
N ARG A 694 -10.29 16.45 -1.75
CA ARG A 694 -11.05 17.65 -1.37
C ARG A 694 -10.35 18.33 -0.20
#